data_AF-A0A0M5J3R5-F1
#
_entry.id   AF-A0A0M5J3R5-F1
#
_cell.length_a   1.000
_cell.length_b   1.000
_cell.length_c   1.000
_cell.angle_alpha   90.00
_cell.angle_beta   90.00
_cell.angle_gamma   90.00
#
_symmetry.space_group_name_H-M   'P 1'
#
loop_
_entity.id
_entity.type
_entity.pdbx_description
1 polymer ?
#
loop_
_entity_poly.entity_id
_entity_poly.type
_entity_poly.pdbx_seq_one_letter_code
_entity_poly.pdbx_strand_id
1 'polypeptide(L)'
;MESADAPTAPDADKKDNNDVPAVETANQLGNLVKTECDVEGASLTVEVEQLDSQSKVQSAEITVTTATNGTPDKNISAANEIATVDEIRAAVLGQTQLVNKNTEEPSLVISFAELKAQDEQQSHKDIQHPAQNDILSHVHCLAQQEEQRRSYELQLEQLRTANAQKDNMMTLFQRENAILEKEKTAFRTEMELAKKEKETTVIKFAMKEKLLIDAKKEKEAVEKQLADARKEVKNVSTRFQAVNEEKSRITYIIDEKCNEVRKYQRECEKLKTEMSHMESKLKYHANKLNIEVEAKAVLERKLEEERNAPNKLEEKANEKLKVEYEANSILLKHEITGKTEALDKLTRENQKQGDTVKELQQQLNDLNSTHEDVLEELNALREQHSALEASYSDELLNAAKLHGQLSELQLLRTQNTINEEKLTTALARITELEATLKDNEADLEQLQQKKQELLSINKEMSELIVKLQNDIGLAEAKAQGLEAENRLLKQEKLSYDNKYAKLETQLSAEAAEKNEERLLLARHLSEKTKLYELTKAKLDNIQGDYEATQHKHATVVKELQRELQKYKKGIADAKPQTSINYCSNCQQALNGCVQEQRSLPQRSHSRSSSQGSLQNGSRCPSESSESETVASSVTAVPPTPQQELQTVPSKKVLVERILRLQQASARQTERIEFLENHTAALVAEVQKKSKVVQHYLLRDQTAGALTSSKSDQNKSELVKYGNGVMAAIYGGVKSSEHKGMSLELSLEINKKLQAVLEDTLLKNITLKENLDVLGIEVDNLTRQLRSLESNK
;
A
#
# COMPACT_ATOMS: atom_id res chain seq x y z
N MET A 1 -20.60 -45.85 49.82
CA MET A 1 -19.15 -45.97 50.00
C MET A 1 -18.60 -44.64 49.53
N GLU A 2 -18.78 -43.58 50.31
CA GLU A 2 -18.03 -43.17 51.52
C GLU A 2 -17.12 -41.98 51.14
N SER A 3 -17.02 -40.90 51.90
CA SER A 3 -17.79 -40.45 53.07
C SER A 3 -17.38 -39.02 53.46
N ALA A 4 -18.32 -38.23 54.01
CA ALA A 4 -18.06 -37.06 54.88
C ALA A 4 -17.34 -35.83 54.25
N ASP A 5 -17.52 -34.59 54.71
CA ASP A 5 -18.60 -34.02 55.54
C ASP A 5 -18.73 -32.50 55.31
N ALA A 6 -19.82 -31.90 55.81
CA ALA A 6 -19.94 -30.44 55.98
C ALA A 6 -19.42 -30.00 57.38
N PRO A 7 -19.33 -28.69 57.68
CA PRO A 7 -20.49 -28.10 58.34
C PRO A 7 -20.80 -26.63 58.01
N THR A 8 -22.04 -26.30 58.38
CA THR A 8 -22.74 -25.01 58.39
C THR A 8 -22.05 -23.89 59.20
N ALA A 9 -22.37 -22.63 58.87
CA ALA A 9 -22.28 -21.50 59.81
C ALA A 9 -23.40 -21.58 60.88
N PRO A 10 -23.39 -20.74 61.94
CA PRO A 10 -24.11 -19.46 61.82
C PRO A 10 -23.55 -18.29 62.67
N ASP A 11 -24.38 -17.24 62.75
CA ASP A 11 -24.43 -16.14 63.71
C ASP A 11 -23.50 -14.93 63.54
N ALA A 12 -24.01 -13.80 64.04
CA ALA A 12 -23.56 -12.44 63.78
C ALA A 12 -23.76 -11.57 65.03
N ASP A 13 -22.98 -10.49 65.15
CA ASP A 13 -23.38 -9.34 65.96
C ASP A 13 -22.92 -8.02 65.33
N LYS A 14 -23.34 -6.91 65.94
CA LYS A 14 -23.41 -5.58 65.34
C LYS A 14 -22.30 -4.64 65.81
N LYS A 15 -22.10 -3.58 65.01
CA LYS A 15 -21.42 -2.31 65.36
C LYS A 15 -19.89 -2.43 65.57
N ASP A 16 -19.09 -1.37 65.45
CA ASP A 16 -19.42 0.08 65.52
C ASP A 16 -18.75 0.93 64.41
N ASN A 17 -18.99 2.24 64.43
CA ASN A 17 -18.34 3.22 63.55
C ASN A 17 -16.85 3.42 63.91
N ASN A 18 -16.05 3.92 62.95
CA ASN A 18 -15.36 5.22 63.09
C ASN A 18 -14.48 5.55 61.87
N ASP A 19 -14.79 6.67 61.20
CA ASP A 19 -13.81 7.41 60.41
C ASP A 19 -12.92 8.26 61.35
N VAL A 20 -11.60 8.08 61.30
CA VAL A 20 -10.62 9.05 61.82
C VAL A 20 -9.41 9.06 60.87
N PRO A 21 -8.98 10.22 60.34
CA PRO A 21 -7.84 10.30 59.42
C PRO A 21 -6.49 10.28 60.15
N ALA A 22 -5.44 9.84 59.45
CA ALA A 22 -4.06 10.03 59.88
C ALA A 22 -3.57 11.45 59.55
N VAL A 23 -2.83 12.05 60.49
CA VAL A 23 -2.30 13.42 60.43
C VAL A 23 -0.82 13.39 60.86
N GLU A 24 -0.03 14.36 60.37
CA GLU A 24 1.35 14.68 60.80
C GLU A 24 2.47 13.65 60.44
N THR A 25 3.78 14.03 60.39
CA THR A 25 4.42 15.31 60.80
C THR A 25 5.60 15.74 59.89
N ALA A 26 5.68 17.06 59.63
CA ALA A 26 6.84 17.97 59.70
C ALA A 26 8.15 17.86 58.86
N ASN A 27 8.73 19.07 58.62
CA ASN A 27 10.15 19.45 58.41
C ASN A 27 10.82 19.18 57.02
N GLN A 28 11.69 20.06 56.48
CA GLN A 28 12.14 21.40 56.92
C GLN A 28 12.77 22.26 55.78
N LEU A 29 12.61 23.60 55.91
CA LEU A 29 13.49 24.73 55.51
C LEU A 29 14.34 24.72 54.20
N GLY A 30 14.29 25.84 53.45
CA GLY A 30 15.17 26.08 52.30
C GLY A 30 15.07 27.47 51.61
N ASN A 31 15.12 28.58 52.36
CA ASN A 31 15.09 29.93 51.77
C ASN A 31 16.39 30.30 51.02
N LEU A 32 16.26 31.02 49.89
CA LEU A 32 17.21 32.06 49.50
C LEU A 32 16.52 33.17 48.69
N VAL A 33 16.78 34.44 49.04
CA VAL A 33 16.19 35.63 48.42
C VAL A 33 17.12 36.21 47.35
N LYS A 34 16.55 36.72 46.25
CA LYS A 34 17.16 37.83 45.49
C LYS A 34 16.09 38.66 44.77
N THR A 35 15.99 39.92 45.19
CA THR A 35 15.19 40.99 44.57
C THR A 35 16.04 41.81 43.62
N GLU A 36 15.48 42.26 42.50
CA GLU A 36 15.73 43.60 41.95
C GLU A 36 14.59 43.96 40.98
N CYS A 37 14.36 45.26 40.79
CA CYS A 37 13.24 45.80 40.00
C CYS A 37 13.66 46.07 38.55
N ASP A 38 12.68 46.30 37.67
CA ASP A 38 12.60 47.62 37.02
C ASP A 38 11.18 47.93 36.51
N VAL A 39 10.98 49.18 36.07
CA VAL A 39 9.67 49.87 35.98
C VAL A 39 9.51 50.56 34.61
N GLU A 40 8.29 51.03 34.31
CA GLU A 40 7.86 51.77 33.11
C GLU A 40 7.79 50.98 31.79
N GLY A 41 6.90 51.33 30.85
CA GLY A 41 5.91 52.41 30.87
C GLY A 41 4.86 52.24 29.77
N ALA A 42 3.71 52.90 29.92
CA ALA A 42 2.57 52.78 29.00
C ALA A 42 2.47 53.97 28.03
N SER A 43 1.96 53.73 26.82
CA SER A 43 0.88 54.56 26.28
C SER A 43 0.10 53.82 25.18
N LEU A 44 -1.20 54.11 25.11
CA LEU A 44 -2.02 53.92 23.92
C LEU A 44 -1.85 55.15 23.00
N THR A 45 -2.06 54.97 21.70
CA THR A 45 -2.72 55.95 20.84
C THR A 45 -3.49 55.22 19.74
N VAL A 46 -4.66 55.74 19.39
CA VAL A 46 -5.48 55.31 18.25
C VAL A 46 -5.58 56.50 17.32
N GLU A 47 -5.23 56.33 16.06
CA GLU A 47 -5.60 57.26 14.99
C GLU A 47 -6.23 56.48 13.83
N VAL A 48 -7.33 57.03 13.32
CA VAL A 48 -8.03 56.58 12.13
C VAL A 48 -8.09 57.78 11.20
N GLU A 49 -7.47 57.68 10.03
CA GLU A 49 -7.81 58.56 8.92
C GLU A 49 -7.63 57.84 7.57
N GLN A 50 -8.26 58.39 6.53
CA GLN A 50 -8.63 57.66 5.32
C GLN A 50 -8.51 58.58 4.09
N LEU A 51 -8.38 57.95 2.91
CA LEU A 51 -8.54 58.48 1.54
C LEU A 51 -7.27 58.95 0.79
N ASP A 52 -6.99 58.20 -0.29
CA ASP A 52 -6.71 58.65 -1.66
C ASP A 52 -5.67 59.75 -1.96
N SER A 53 -4.74 59.40 -2.88
CA SER A 53 -4.86 59.90 -4.27
C SER A 53 -3.94 59.21 -5.30
N GLN A 54 -4.58 58.43 -6.19
CA GLN A 54 -4.38 58.35 -7.65
C GLN A 54 -2.97 58.57 -8.28
N SER A 55 -2.44 57.54 -8.95
CA SER A 55 -2.27 57.48 -10.43
C SER A 55 -1.77 56.07 -10.87
N LYS A 56 -1.89 55.58 -12.11
CA LYS A 56 -2.50 56.17 -13.33
C LYS A 56 -3.02 55.07 -14.28
N VAL A 57 -4.29 55.22 -14.67
CA VAL A 57 -4.92 54.87 -15.97
C VAL A 57 -4.08 54.12 -17.01
N GLN A 58 -4.56 52.94 -17.44
CA GLN A 58 -4.93 52.77 -18.85
C GLN A 58 -6.13 51.81 -19.06
N SER A 59 -7.05 52.26 -19.90
CA SER A 59 -8.30 51.60 -20.32
C SER A 59 -8.05 50.68 -21.54
N ALA A 60 -9.00 49.91 -22.09
CA ALA A 60 -10.45 49.84 -21.90
C ALA A 60 -11.04 48.49 -22.40
N GLU A 61 -12.35 48.32 -22.22
CA GLU A 61 -13.28 47.59 -23.12
C GLU A 61 -13.20 46.04 -23.27
N ILE A 62 -14.31 45.28 -23.45
CA ILE A 62 -15.73 45.50 -23.08
C ILE A 62 -16.50 44.14 -23.11
N THR A 63 -17.49 43.93 -22.22
CA THR A 63 -18.80 43.23 -22.47
C THR A 63 -18.86 41.73 -22.90
N VAL A 64 -19.73 40.85 -22.37
CA VAL A 64 -20.60 40.88 -21.16
C VAL A 64 -21.19 39.47 -20.83
N THR A 65 -21.56 39.25 -19.56
CA THR A 65 -22.41 38.19 -18.93
C THR A 65 -22.72 36.84 -19.59
N THR A 66 -22.84 35.82 -18.73
CA THR A 66 -24.12 35.08 -18.61
C THR A 66 -24.34 34.65 -17.15
N ALA A 67 -25.59 34.42 -16.73
CA ALA A 67 -25.96 34.22 -15.33
C ALA A 67 -26.80 32.95 -15.08
N THR A 68 -26.93 32.60 -13.81
CA THR A 68 -27.58 31.40 -13.25
C THR A 68 -29.09 31.29 -13.50
N ASN A 69 -29.60 30.10 -13.82
CA ASN A 69 -30.50 29.28 -12.96
C ASN A 69 -31.31 28.19 -13.70
N GLY A 70 -31.54 27.04 -13.04
CA GLY A 70 -32.92 26.76 -12.62
C GLY A 70 -33.84 25.76 -13.34
N THR A 71 -33.41 24.52 -13.60
CA THR A 71 -34.33 23.33 -13.57
C THR A 71 -35.42 23.24 -14.70
N PRO A 72 -36.39 22.28 -14.75
CA PRO A 72 -36.30 21.23 -15.79
C PRO A 72 -37.61 20.76 -16.49
N ASP A 73 -37.56 20.31 -17.76
CA ASP A 73 -38.49 19.24 -18.22
C ASP A 73 -38.02 18.42 -19.46
N LYS A 74 -38.84 17.44 -19.85
CA LYS A 74 -38.57 16.27 -20.69
C LYS A 74 -38.75 16.48 -22.20
N ASN A 75 -38.29 15.47 -22.96
CA ASN A 75 -38.77 15.02 -24.28
C ASN A 75 -38.86 16.04 -25.43
N ILE A 76 -37.91 15.96 -26.36
CA ILE A 76 -38.14 15.75 -27.81
C ILE A 76 -36.81 15.25 -28.43
N SER A 77 -36.75 13.97 -28.82
CA SER A 77 -35.77 13.42 -29.78
C SER A 77 -36.17 11.99 -30.18
N ALA A 78 -37.17 11.87 -31.04
CA ALA A 78 -37.66 10.59 -31.57
C ALA A 78 -38.20 10.74 -33.02
N ALA A 79 -37.67 11.71 -33.78
CA ALA A 79 -38.22 12.13 -35.07
C ALA A 79 -37.22 12.05 -36.25
N ASN A 80 -35.91 11.99 -36.00
CA ASN A 80 -34.88 12.10 -37.05
C ASN A 80 -34.31 10.77 -37.56
N GLU A 81 -34.68 9.61 -37.00
CA GLU A 81 -34.20 8.30 -37.46
C GLU A 81 -35.18 7.55 -38.39
N ILE A 82 -36.41 8.05 -38.56
CA ILE A 82 -37.43 7.38 -39.39
C ILE A 82 -37.32 7.80 -40.86
N ALA A 83 -36.91 9.06 -41.13
CA ALA A 83 -36.86 9.61 -42.49
C ALA A 83 -35.82 8.95 -43.42
N THR A 84 -34.76 8.33 -42.87
CA THR A 84 -33.66 7.73 -43.65
C THR A 84 -33.88 6.26 -43.99
N VAL A 85 -34.91 5.60 -43.44
CA VAL A 85 -35.14 4.16 -43.63
C VAL A 85 -36.01 3.87 -44.86
N ASP A 86 -37.02 4.71 -45.13
CA ASP A 86 -37.92 4.52 -46.29
C ASP A 86 -37.24 4.85 -47.63
N GLU A 87 -36.31 5.80 -47.66
CA GLU A 87 -35.58 6.19 -48.88
C GLU A 87 -34.66 5.05 -49.37
N ILE A 88 -34.09 4.26 -48.45
CA ILE A 88 -33.33 3.04 -48.77
C ILE A 88 -34.26 1.90 -49.22
N ARG A 89 -35.45 1.78 -48.62
CA ARG A 89 -36.43 0.74 -49.00
C ARG A 89 -36.98 0.95 -50.42
N ALA A 90 -37.15 2.19 -50.86
CA ALA A 90 -37.57 2.53 -52.22
C ALA A 90 -36.53 2.10 -53.28
N ALA A 91 -35.23 2.25 -52.99
CA ALA A 91 -34.16 1.97 -53.94
C ALA A 91 -34.02 0.47 -54.32
N VAL A 92 -34.38 -0.45 -53.41
CA VAL A 92 -34.17 -1.90 -53.59
C VAL A 92 -35.22 -2.57 -54.49
N LEU A 93 -36.39 -1.95 -54.68
CA LEU A 93 -37.44 -2.48 -55.56
C LEU A 93 -37.34 -1.99 -57.03
N GLY A 94 -36.34 -1.18 -57.36
CA GLY A 94 -36.19 -0.52 -58.67
C GLY A 94 -35.45 -1.30 -59.76
N GLN A 95 -34.86 -2.48 -59.49
CA GLN A 95 -33.94 -3.16 -60.43
C GLN A 95 -34.28 -4.63 -60.74
N THR A 96 -35.53 -4.93 -61.12
CA THR A 96 -35.90 -6.27 -61.62
C THR A 96 -36.86 -6.24 -62.84
N GLN A 97 -36.69 -5.30 -63.77
CA GLN A 97 -37.47 -5.24 -65.03
C GLN A 97 -36.65 -4.85 -66.29
N LEU A 98 -35.49 -5.46 -66.52
CA LEU A 98 -34.71 -5.25 -67.77
C LEU A 98 -34.03 -6.51 -68.38
N VAL A 99 -34.76 -7.62 -68.53
CA VAL A 99 -34.58 -8.54 -69.68
C VAL A 99 -35.93 -9.20 -70.00
N ASN A 100 -36.68 -8.68 -70.98
CA ASN A 100 -37.74 -9.44 -71.68
C ASN A 100 -38.28 -8.69 -72.92
N LYS A 101 -37.43 -8.51 -73.94
CA LYS A 101 -37.86 -8.17 -75.30
C LYS A 101 -36.93 -8.82 -76.33
N ASN A 102 -37.52 -9.15 -77.49
CA ASN A 102 -36.85 -9.53 -78.74
C ASN A 102 -36.10 -10.87 -78.74
N THR A 103 -36.85 -11.98 -78.79
CA THR A 103 -36.57 -13.01 -79.80
C THR A 103 -37.90 -13.53 -80.34
N GLU A 104 -38.29 -13.04 -81.52
CA GLU A 104 -39.43 -13.59 -82.27
C GLU A 104 -38.92 -14.82 -83.03
N GLU A 105 -39.01 -16.01 -82.43
CA GLU A 105 -38.91 -17.25 -83.22
C GLU A 105 -40.25 -17.50 -83.92
N PRO A 106 -40.29 -17.64 -85.26
CA PRO A 106 -41.51 -17.95 -85.98
C PRO A 106 -41.89 -19.41 -85.71
N SER A 107 -42.95 -19.61 -84.92
CA SER A 107 -43.47 -20.94 -84.62
C SER A 107 -44.12 -21.56 -85.86
N LEU A 108 -43.33 -22.33 -86.62
CA LEU A 108 -43.79 -23.18 -87.72
C LEU A 108 -44.61 -24.38 -87.19
N VAL A 109 -45.79 -24.08 -86.64
CA VAL A 109 -46.84 -25.04 -86.35
C VAL A 109 -47.55 -25.37 -87.67
N ILE A 110 -46.88 -26.18 -88.50
CA ILE A 110 -47.55 -26.83 -89.64
C ILE A 110 -48.60 -27.77 -89.06
N SER A 111 -49.87 -27.54 -89.40
CA SER A 111 -50.95 -28.37 -88.85
C SER A 111 -50.91 -29.75 -89.47
N PHE A 112 -51.02 -30.79 -88.63
CA PHE A 112 -51.17 -32.18 -89.10
C PHE A 112 -52.45 -32.38 -89.95
N ALA A 113 -53.38 -31.41 -89.94
CA ALA A 113 -54.53 -31.38 -90.84
C ALA A 113 -54.20 -30.94 -92.27
N GLU A 114 -53.19 -30.09 -92.48
CA GLU A 114 -52.88 -29.51 -93.81
C GLU A 114 -52.10 -30.49 -94.69
N LEU A 115 -51.20 -31.29 -94.10
CA LEU A 115 -50.55 -32.41 -94.77
C LEU A 115 -51.53 -33.51 -95.19
N LYS A 116 -52.64 -33.69 -94.45
CA LYS A 116 -53.67 -34.67 -94.82
C LYS A 116 -54.57 -34.18 -95.97
N ALA A 117 -54.74 -32.86 -96.12
CA ALA A 117 -55.59 -32.27 -97.15
C ALA A 117 -55.01 -32.36 -98.58
N GLN A 118 -53.70 -32.64 -98.73
CA GLN A 118 -53.07 -32.79 -100.05
C GLN A 118 -53.09 -34.24 -100.58
N ASP A 119 -53.13 -35.25 -99.71
CA ASP A 119 -53.08 -36.67 -100.08
C ASP A 119 -54.43 -37.17 -100.65
N GLU A 120 -55.54 -36.57 -100.21
CA GLU A 120 -56.91 -36.97 -100.61
C GLU A 120 -57.38 -36.42 -101.98
N GLN A 121 -56.52 -35.74 -102.76
CA GLN A 121 -56.88 -35.17 -104.08
C GLN A 121 -56.28 -35.88 -105.32
N GLN A 122 -55.46 -36.93 -105.17
CA GLN A 122 -54.79 -37.58 -106.32
C GLN A 122 -54.97 -39.10 -106.44
N SER A 123 -56.16 -39.64 -106.14
CA SER A 123 -56.55 -40.97 -106.67
C SER A 123 -58.07 -41.17 -106.85
N HIS A 124 -58.60 -40.77 -108.02
CA HIS A 124 -59.61 -41.54 -108.77
C HIS A 124 -59.96 -40.86 -110.12
N LYS A 125 -59.22 -41.22 -111.18
CA LYS A 125 -59.75 -41.26 -112.54
C LYS A 125 -59.27 -42.52 -113.24
N ASP A 126 -60.19 -43.11 -113.99
CA ASP A 126 -60.18 -44.50 -114.41
C ASP A 126 -59.31 -44.83 -115.64
N ILE A 127 -58.98 -46.13 -115.74
CA ILE A 127 -58.89 -46.95 -116.97
C ILE A 127 -57.57 -46.96 -117.80
N GLN A 128 -57.01 -48.18 -117.88
CA GLN A 128 -56.19 -48.83 -118.93
C GLN A 128 -54.64 -48.71 -118.99
N HIS A 129 -54.04 -49.91 -119.16
CA HIS A 129 -52.63 -50.31 -119.37
C HIS A 129 -52.08 -49.97 -120.79
N PRO A 130 -50.77 -50.23 -121.13
CA PRO A 130 -49.69 -50.86 -120.34
C PRO A 130 -48.28 -50.18 -120.36
N ALA A 131 -47.58 -50.33 -119.23
CA ALA A 131 -46.17 -50.75 -119.11
C ALA A 131 -45.11 -50.33 -120.16
N GLN A 132 -44.50 -49.15 -119.96
CA GLN A 132 -43.03 -49.06 -119.84
C GLN A 132 -42.54 -47.75 -119.20
N ASN A 133 -43.25 -46.63 -119.41
CA ASN A 133 -42.86 -45.33 -118.86
C ASN A 133 -43.10 -45.17 -117.35
N ASP A 134 -44.07 -45.86 -116.75
CA ASP A 134 -44.41 -45.71 -115.33
C ASP A 134 -43.28 -46.10 -114.36
N ILE A 135 -42.44 -47.07 -114.73
CA ILE A 135 -41.30 -47.44 -113.90
C ILE A 135 -40.30 -46.27 -113.85
N LEU A 136 -40.12 -45.54 -114.96
CA LEU A 136 -39.21 -44.41 -115.03
C LEU A 136 -39.76 -43.17 -114.32
N SER A 137 -41.06 -42.88 -114.43
CA SER A 137 -41.70 -41.78 -113.70
C SER A 137 -41.75 -42.05 -112.19
N HIS A 138 -42.04 -43.28 -111.77
CA HIS A 138 -42.04 -43.66 -110.36
C HIS A 138 -40.63 -43.65 -109.76
N VAL A 139 -39.62 -44.14 -110.48
CA VAL A 139 -38.21 -44.03 -110.05
C VAL A 139 -37.76 -42.57 -109.97
N HIS A 140 -38.17 -41.69 -110.90
CA HIS A 140 -37.89 -40.26 -110.82
C HIS A 140 -38.59 -39.60 -109.62
N CYS A 141 -39.85 -39.97 -109.32
CA CYS A 141 -40.58 -39.49 -108.15
C CYS A 141 -39.90 -39.92 -106.84
N LEU A 142 -39.51 -41.20 -106.73
CA LEU A 142 -38.77 -41.73 -105.57
C LEU A 142 -37.39 -41.07 -105.42
N ALA A 143 -36.68 -40.81 -106.53
CA ALA A 143 -35.40 -40.09 -106.50
C ALA A 143 -35.58 -38.64 -106.02
N GLN A 144 -36.62 -37.95 -106.48
CA GLN A 144 -36.95 -36.59 -106.03
C GLN A 144 -37.37 -36.55 -104.55
N GLN A 145 -38.13 -37.55 -104.08
CA GLN A 145 -38.46 -37.70 -102.66
C GLN A 145 -37.21 -38.01 -101.82
N GLU A 146 -36.28 -38.82 -102.31
CA GLU A 146 -35.01 -39.09 -101.61
C GLU A 146 -34.08 -37.85 -101.61
N GLU A 147 -34.04 -37.07 -102.68
CA GLU A 147 -33.30 -35.80 -102.72
C GLU A 147 -33.89 -34.78 -101.72
N GLN A 148 -35.23 -34.67 -101.65
CA GLN A 148 -35.92 -33.89 -100.61
C GLN A 148 -35.61 -34.42 -99.21
N ARG A 149 -35.63 -35.74 -99.00
CA ARG A 149 -35.28 -36.36 -97.71
C ARG A 149 -33.85 -36.00 -97.28
N ARG A 150 -32.88 -36.11 -98.19
CA ARG A 150 -31.47 -35.70 -97.95
C ARG A 150 -31.33 -34.21 -97.67
N SER A 151 -32.12 -33.37 -98.34
CA SER A 151 -32.17 -31.92 -98.08
C SER A 151 -32.67 -31.61 -96.66
N TYR A 152 -33.75 -32.27 -96.22
CA TYR A 152 -34.26 -32.13 -94.85
C TYR A 152 -33.33 -32.78 -93.79
N GLU A 153 -32.70 -33.91 -94.09
CA GLU A 153 -31.66 -34.53 -93.24
C GLU A 153 -30.50 -33.54 -93.01
N LEU A 154 -30.01 -32.88 -94.07
CA LEU A 154 -28.95 -31.87 -94.00
C LEU A 154 -29.40 -30.61 -93.22
N GLN A 155 -30.63 -30.13 -93.43
CA GLN A 155 -31.17 -28.99 -92.66
C GLN A 155 -31.32 -29.34 -91.16
N LEU A 156 -31.74 -30.56 -90.82
CA LEU A 156 -31.80 -31.03 -89.44
C LEU A 156 -30.42 -31.15 -88.80
N GLU A 157 -29.39 -31.55 -89.55
CA GLU A 157 -28.01 -31.59 -89.06
C GLU A 157 -27.42 -30.17 -88.88
N GLN A 158 -27.74 -29.22 -89.76
CA GLN A 158 -27.40 -27.80 -89.59
C GLN A 158 -28.10 -27.19 -88.36
N LEU A 159 -29.38 -27.49 -88.13
CA LEU A 159 -30.09 -27.02 -86.93
C LEU A 159 -29.57 -27.66 -85.64
N ARG A 160 -29.22 -28.95 -85.66
CA ARG A 160 -28.60 -29.65 -84.52
C ARG A 160 -27.24 -29.06 -84.16
N THR A 161 -26.39 -28.81 -85.16
CA THR A 161 -25.07 -28.20 -84.96
C THR A 161 -25.17 -26.74 -84.50
N ALA A 162 -26.12 -25.96 -85.03
CA ALA A 162 -26.40 -24.61 -84.56
C ALA A 162 -26.90 -24.58 -83.10
N ASN A 163 -27.79 -25.48 -82.69
CA ASN A 163 -28.24 -25.58 -81.30
C ASN A 163 -27.09 -26.03 -80.37
N ALA A 164 -26.29 -27.03 -80.77
CA ALA A 164 -25.09 -27.40 -80.01
C ALA A 164 -24.09 -26.23 -79.85
N GLN A 165 -23.98 -25.34 -80.85
CA GLN A 165 -23.19 -24.10 -80.72
C GLN A 165 -23.84 -23.10 -79.74
N LYS A 166 -25.17 -22.91 -79.77
CA LYS A 166 -25.90 -22.10 -78.77
C LYS A 166 -25.69 -22.64 -77.35
N ASP A 167 -25.79 -23.95 -77.12
CA ASP A 167 -25.62 -24.58 -75.81
C ASP A 167 -24.19 -24.43 -75.26
N ASN A 168 -23.18 -24.58 -76.13
CA ASN A 168 -21.79 -24.29 -75.78
C ASN A 168 -21.58 -22.80 -75.43
N MET A 169 -22.23 -21.88 -76.14
CA MET A 169 -22.16 -20.44 -75.83
C MET A 169 -22.88 -20.09 -74.52
N MET A 170 -24.05 -20.69 -74.26
CA MET A 170 -24.79 -20.52 -73.00
C MET A 170 -24.01 -21.06 -71.79
N THR A 171 -23.36 -22.21 -71.92
CA THR A 171 -22.53 -22.77 -70.83
C THR A 171 -21.23 -21.97 -70.60
N LEU A 172 -20.66 -21.34 -71.63
CA LEU A 172 -19.60 -20.35 -71.47
C LEU A 172 -20.09 -19.10 -70.72
N PHE A 173 -21.21 -18.50 -71.11
CA PHE A 173 -21.77 -17.34 -70.38
C PHE A 173 -22.18 -17.67 -68.94
N GLN A 174 -22.70 -18.86 -68.66
CA GLN A 174 -22.97 -19.31 -67.28
C GLN A 174 -21.67 -19.40 -66.46
N ARG A 175 -20.59 -19.92 -67.06
CA ARG A 175 -19.27 -20.01 -66.42
C ARG A 175 -18.65 -18.63 -66.17
N GLU A 176 -18.78 -17.71 -67.12
CA GLU A 176 -18.31 -16.32 -67.01
C GLU A 176 -19.05 -15.57 -65.89
N ASN A 177 -20.39 -15.61 -65.88
CA ASN A 177 -21.20 -15.03 -64.80
C ASN A 177 -20.86 -15.64 -63.42
N ALA A 178 -20.58 -16.95 -63.36
CA ALA A 178 -20.16 -17.62 -62.12
C ALA A 178 -18.72 -17.27 -61.66
N ILE A 179 -17.90 -16.68 -62.54
CA ILE A 179 -16.60 -16.08 -62.18
C ILE A 179 -16.82 -14.64 -61.72
N LEU A 180 -17.59 -13.84 -62.47
CA LEU A 180 -17.89 -12.45 -62.13
C LEU A 180 -18.59 -12.29 -60.77
N GLU A 181 -19.55 -13.16 -60.42
CA GLU A 181 -20.15 -13.13 -59.07
C GLU A 181 -19.16 -13.56 -57.96
N LYS A 182 -18.16 -14.40 -58.26
CA LYS A 182 -17.09 -14.76 -57.30
C LYS A 182 -16.12 -13.59 -57.09
N GLU A 183 -15.74 -12.89 -58.15
CA GLU A 183 -14.91 -11.68 -58.06
C GLU A 183 -15.65 -10.56 -57.32
N LYS A 184 -16.90 -10.31 -57.69
CA LYS A 184 -17.80 -9.34 -57.04
C LYS A 184 -18.06 -9.65 -55.56
N THR A 185 -18.11 -10.93 -55.15
CA THR A 185 -18.19 -11.30 -53.73
C THR A 185 -16.83 -11.17 -53.03
N ALA A 186 -15.72 -11.54 -53.67
CA ALA A 186 -14.38 -11.31 -53.14
C ALA A 186 -14.11 -9.82 -52.86
N PHE A 187 -14.33 -8.93 -53.84
CA PHE A 187 -14.17 -7.48 -53.67
C PHE A 187 -15.07 -6.90 -52.56
N ARG A 188 -16.29 -7.41 -52.38
CA ARG A 188 -17.15 -7.04 -51.24
C ARG A 188 -16.54 -7.45 -49.90
N THR A 189 -16.01 -8.68 -49.80
CA THR A 189 -15.36 -9.15 -48.57
C THR A 189 -14.06 -8.40 -48.26
N GLU A 190 -13.28 -8.04 -49.27
CA GLU A 190 -12.07 -7.24 -49.14
C GLU A 190 -12.39 -5.79 -48.70
N MET A 191 -13.41 -5.18 -49.30
CA MET A 191 -13.92 -3.86 -48.88
C MET A 191 -14.42 -3.88 -47.42
N GLU A 192 -15.14 -4.92 -47.00
CA GLU A 192 -15.56 -5.09 -45.61
C GLU A 192 -14.38 -5.27 -44.66
N LEU A 193 -13.36 -6.05 -45.06
CA LEU A 193 -12.15 -6.28 -44.27
C LEU A 193 -11.38 -4.96 -44.09
N ALA A 194 -11.13 -4.22 -45.17
CA ALA A 194 -10.49 -2.91 -45.12
C ALA A 194 -11.28 -1.89 -44.27
N LYS A 195 -12.62 -1.94 -44.30
CA LYS A 195 -13.48 -1.12 -43.42
C LYS A 195 -13.30 -1.50 -41.94
N LYS A 196 -13.33 -2.80 -41.61
CA LYS A 196 -13.11 -3.33 -40.26
C LYS A 196 -11.71 -3.02 -39.75
N GLU A 197 -10.68 -3.06 -40.60
CA GLU A 197 -9.31 -2.66 -40.25
C GLU A 197 -9.19 -1.16 -39.99
N LYS A 198 -9.85 -0.31 -40.79
CA LYS A 198 -9.92 1.14 -40.55
C LYS A 198 -10.60 1.46 -39.21
N GLU A 199 -11.75 0.84 -38.94
CA GLU A 199 -12.50 0.99 -37.68
C GLU A 199 -11.67 0.51 -36.48
N THR A 200 -11.05 -0.67 -36.59
CA THR A 200 -10.12 -1.23 -35.58
C THR A 200 -8.92 -0.30 -35.33
N THR A 201 -8.41 0.35 -36.38
CA THR A 201 -7.29 1.30 -36.27
C THR A 201 -7.71 2.57 -35.54
N VAL A 202 -8.89 3.13 -35.83
CA VAL A 202 -9.44 4.28 -35.09
C VAL A 202 -9.64 3.93 -33.60
N ILE A 203 -10.17 2.75 -33.29
CA ILE A 203 -10.32 2.27 -31.90
C ILE A 203 -8.95 2.18 -31.20
N LYS A 204 -7.92 1.61 -31.85
CA LYS A 204 -6.56 1.55 -31.31
C LYS A 204 -5.96 2.94 -31.04
N PHE A 205 -6.20 3.92 -31.91
CA PHE A 205 -5.77 5.30 -31.67
C PHE A 205 -6.51 5.93 -30.50
N ALA A 206 -7.84 5.82 -30.43
CA ALA A 206 -8.65 6.35 -29.33
C ALA A 206 -8.28 5.73 -27.97
N MET A 207 -8.03 4.41 -27.93
CA MET A 207 -7.52 3.73 -26.72
C MET A 207 -6.14 4.26 -26.31
N LYS A 208 -5.22 4.43 -27.26
CA LYS A 208 -3.87 4.97 -27.00
C LYS A 208 -3.92 6.42 -26.52
N GLU A 209 -4.80 7.24 -27.08
CA GLU A 209 -5.01 8.63 -26.68
C GLU A 209 -5.64 8.72 -25.28
N LYS A 210 -6.64 7.88 -24.97
CA LYS A 210 -7.17 7.75 -23.60
C LYS A 210 -6.05 7.41 -22.60
N LEU A 211 -5.25 6.38 -22.88
CA LEU A 211 -4.13 5.98 -22.01
C LEU A 211 -3.09 7.10 -21.84
N LEU A 212 -2.84 7.88 -22.88
CA LEU A 212 -1.95 9.05 -22.83
C LEU A 212 -2.54 10.19 -21.98
N ILE A 213 -3.85 10.42 -22.04
CA ILE A 213 -4.56 11.39 -21.21
C ILE A 213 -4.57 10.96 -19.74
N ASP A 214 -4.85 9.69 -19.45
CA ASP A 214 -4.89 9.18 -18.09
C ASP A 214 -3.49 9.16 -17.46
N ALA A 215 -2.45 8.77 -18.20
CA ALA A 215 -1.06 8.88 -17.76
C ALA A 215 -0.59 10.34 -17.55
N LYS A 216 -1.14 11.32 -18.29
CA LYS A 216 -0.91 12.76 -18.01
C LYS A 216 -1.54 13.19 -16.69
N LYS A 217 -2.80 12.80 -16.40
CA LYS A 217 -3.46 13.10 -15.13
C LYS A 217 -2.71 12.50 -13.95
N GLU A 218 -2.25 11.25 -14.09
CA GLU A 218 -1.44 10.57 -13.07
C GLU A 218 -0.11 11.30 -12.83
N LYS A 219 0.60 11.69 -13.90
CA LYS A 219 1.80 12.54 -13.81
C LYS A 219 1.52 13.86 -13.10
N GLU A 220 0.46 14.57 -13.45
CA GLU A 220 0.07 15.86 -12.83
C GLU A 220 -0.28 15.69 -11.34
N ALA A 221 -0.94 14.59 -10.97
CA ALA A 221 -1.23 14.26 -9.57
C ALA A 221 0.05 13.99 -8.77
N VAL A 222 0.98 13.20 -9.31
CA VAL A 222 2.29 12.91 -8.69
C VAL A 222 3.16 14.17 -8.62
N GLU A 223 3.18 15.02 -9.65
CA GLU A 223 3.89 16.29 -9.62
C GLU A 223 3.32 17.27 -8.59
N LYS A 224 2.00 17.28 -8.38
CA LYS A 224 1.36 18.02 -7.29
C LYS A 224 1.78 17.48 -5.92
N GLN A 225 1.68 16.17 -5.69
CA GLN A 225 2.11 15.55 -4.42
C GLN A 225 3.60 15.83 -4.13
N LEU A 226 4.46 15.75 -5.15
CA LEU A 226 5.88 16.06 -5.06
C LEU A 226 6.15 17.56 -4.79
N ALA A 227 5.32 18.46 -5.32
CA ALA A 227 5.38 19.88 -5.01
C ALA A 227 4.95 20.19 -3.57
N ASP A 228 3.92 19.51 -3.06
CA ASP A 228 3.44 19.68 -1.69
C ASP A 228 4.41 19.06 -0.66
N ALA A 229 4.95 17.86 -0.91
CA ALA A 229 6.04 17.28 -0.12
C ALA A 229 7.31 18.17 -0.10
N ARG A 230 7.62 18.87 -1.21
CA ARG A 230 8.70 19.88 -1.24
C ARG A 230 8.40 21.11 -0.38
N LYS A 231 7.14 21.48 -0.14
CA LYS A 231 6.77 22.53 0.83
C LYS A 231 6.96 22.01 2.26
N GLU A 232 6.52 20.79 2.53
CA GLU A 232 6.68 20.17 3.85
C GLU A 232 8.15 20.03 4.26
N VAL A 233 9.01 19.53 3.36
CA VAL A 233 10.46 19.47 3.59
C VAL A 233 11.07 20.84 3.89
N LYS A 234 10.61 21.92 3.24
CA LYS A 234 11.02 23.29 3.57
C LYS A 234 10.54 23.70 4.97
N ASN A 235 9.27 23.47 5.29
CA ASN A 235 8.69 23.80 6.60
C ASN A 235 9.42 23.06 7.74
N VAL A 236 9.74 21.78 7.56
CA VAL A 236 10.53 20.98 8.50
C VAL A 236 11.96 21.51 8.61
N SER A 237 12.60 21.90 7.50
CA SER A 237 13.92 22.53 7.51
C SER A 237 13.95 23.86 8.29
N THR A 238 12.95 24.72 8.12
CA THR A 238 12.81 25.97 8.88
C THR A 238 12.59 25.71 10.38
N ARG A 239 11.73 24.73 10.72
CA ARG A 239 11.56 24.30 12.14
C ARG A 239 12.86 23.76 12.73
N PHE A 240 13.62 22.97 11.97
CA PHE A 240 14.92 22.45 12.40
C PHE A 240 15.95 23.58 12.62
N GLN A 241 15.98 24.60 11.76
CA GLN A 241 16.83 25.78 11.94
C GLN A 241 16.48 26.53 13.24
N ALA A 242 15.19 26.84 13.47
CA ALA A 242 14.74 27.49 14.69
C ALA A 242 15.07 26.69 15.97
N VAL A 243 14.88 25.36 15.96
CA VAL A 243 15.26 24.48 17.07
C VAL A 243 16.78 24.43 17.28
N ASN A 244 17.57 24.51 16.22
CA ASN A 244 19.03 24.55 16.33
C ASN A 244 19.55 25.91 16.84
N GLU A 245 18.90 27.01 16.47
CA GLU A 245 19.16 28.35 17.05
C GLU A 245 18.80 28.39 18.54
N GLU A 246 17.65 27.83 18.93
CA GLU A 246 17.23 27.76 20.33
C GLU A 246 18.15 26.85 21.15
N LYS A 247 18.58 25.71 20.61
CA LYS A 247 19.64 24.89 21.20
C LYS A 247 20.92 25.69 21.41
N SER A 248 21.33 26.54 20.47
CA SER A 248 22.51 27.40 20.61
C SER A 248 22.33 28.45 21.71
N ARG A 249 21.15 29.08 21.81
CA ARG A 249 20.77 29.99 22.91
C ARG A 249 20.85 29.29 24.27
N ILE A 250 20.23 28.11 24.40
CA ILE A 250 20.24 27.32 25.63
C ILE A 250 21.68 26.90 26.02
N THR A 251 22.50 26.52 25.03
CA THR A 251 23.92 26.16 25.28
C THR A 251 24.69 27.35 25.86
N TYR A 252 24.52 28.56 25.30
CA TYR A 252 25.14 29.78 25.83
C TYR A 252 24.71 30.07 27.28
N ILE A 253 23.41 29.97 27.58
CA ILE A 253 22.87 30.19 28.93
C ILE A 253 23.44 29.16 29.93
N ILE A 254 23.59 27.90 29.52
CA ILE A 254 24.21 26.85 30.35
C ILE A 254 25.68 27.19 30.62
N ASP A 255 26.46 27.59 29.61
CA ASP A 255 27.86 27.99 29.78
C ASP A 255 28.00 29.20 30.73
N GLU A 256 27.10 30.18 30.61
CA GLU A 256 27.02 31.35 31.51
C GLU A 256 26.71 30.94 32.95
N LYS A 257 25.72 30.07 33.19
CA LYS A 257 25.43 29.56 34.53
C LYS A 257 26.54 28.65 35.08
N CYS A 258 27.24 27.90 34.23
CA CYS A 258 28.45 27.19 34.64
C CYS A 258 29.61 28.14 34.99
N ASN A 259 29.69 29.32 34.38
CA ASN A 259 30.63 30.38 34.76
C ASN A 259 30.23 31.03 36.11
N GLU A 260 28.95 31.28 36.35
CA GLU A 260 28.42 31.76 37.65
C GLU A 260 28.72 30.78 38.79
N VAL A 261 28.40 29.49 38.61
CA VAL A 261 28.71 28.45 39.62
C VAL A 261 30.21 28.40 39.91
N ARG A 262 31.07 28.48 38.88
CA ARG A 262 32.53 28.58 39.05
C ARG A 262 32.98 29.89 39.69
N LYS A 263 32.20 30.98 39.65
CA LYS A 263 32.46 32.21 40.42
C LYS A 263 32.14 31.98 41.90
N TYR A 264 30.92 31.53 42.21
CA TYR A 264 30.47 31.31 43.59
C TYR A 264 31.29 30.23 44.32
N GLN A 265 31.75 29.17 43.64
CA GLN A 265 32.65 28.18 44.24
C GLN A 265 33.94 28.82 44.79
N ARG A 266 34.61 29.67 44.00
CA ARG A 266 35.83 30.39 44.43
C ARG A 266 35.56 31.39 45.56
N GLU A 267 34.34 31.92 45.63
CA GLU A 267 33.89 32.83 46.68
C GLU A 267 33.65 32.08 48.00
N CYS A 268 33.01 30.91 47.95
CA CYS A 268 32.89 29.99 49.08
C CYS A 268 34.27 29.48 49.56
N GLU A 269 35.21 29.20 48.65
CA GLU A 269 36.59 28.82 49.01
C GLU A 269 37.31 29.94 49.77
N LYS A 270 37.21 31.20 49.31
CA LYS A 270 37.75 32.37 50.03
C LYS A 270 37.14 32.49 51.42
N LEU A 271 35.81 32.54 51.51
CA LEU A 271 35.09 32.66 52.79
C LEU A 271 35.45 31.52 53.75
N LYS A 272 35.68 30.31 53.25
CA LYS A 272 36.16 29.17 54.06
C LYS A 272 37.59 29.39 54.60
N THR A 273 38.50 29.97 53.81
CA THR A 273 39.84 30.34 54.30
C THR A 273 39.81 31.50 55.31
N GLU A 274 38.96 32.49 55.10
CA GLU A 274 38.75 33.62 56.01
C GLU A 274 38.14 33.15 57.35
N MET A 275 37.14 32.28 57.29
CA MET A 275 36.54 31.63 58.46
C MET A 275 37.59 30.84 59.25
N SER A 276 38.41 30.01 58.58
CA SER A 276 39.48 29.25 59.26
C SER A 276 40.58 30.13 59.87
N HIS A 277 40.86 31.30 59.27
CA HIS A 277 41.73 32.31 59.85
C HIS A 277 41.10 32.97 61.10
N MET A 278 39.79 33.21 61.10
CA MET A 278 39.06 33.75 62.24
C MET A 278 38.88 32.72 63.37
N GLU A 279 38.65 31.45 63.07
CA GLU A 279 38.71 30.32 64.02
C GLU A 279 40.08 30.24 64.70
N SER A 280 41.16 30.37 63.91
CA SER A 280 42.54 30.37 64.42
C SER A 280 42.81 31.55 65.37
N LYS A 281 42.31 32.75 65.03
CA LYS A 281 42.34 33.92 65.92
C LYS A 281 41.52 33.70 67.19
N LEU A 282 40.30 33.19 67.07
CA LEU A 282 39.42 32.89 68.21
C LEU A 282 40.11 31.92 69.18
N LYS A 283 40.71 30.84 68.65
CA LYS A 283 41.45 29.85 69.43
C LYS A 283 42.69 30.43 70.12
N TYR A 284 43.40 31.35 69.45
CA TYR A 284 44.51 32.10 70.09
C TYR A 284 44.02 32.99 71.24
N HIS A 285 42.93 33.74 71.06
CA HIS A 285 42.34 34.57 72.11
C HIS A 285 41.77 33.75 73.27
N ALA A 286 41.13 32.61 73.00
CA ALA A 286 40.64 31.68 74.02
C ALA A 286 41.79 31.08 74.84
N ASN A 287 42.88 30.63 74.19
CA ASN A 287 44.08 30.17 74.89
C ASN A 287 44.71 31.28 75.76
N LYS A 288 44.80 32.52 75.24
CA LYS A 288 45.33 33.67 76.00
C LYS A 288 44.46 33.98 77.22
N LEU A 289 43.14 33.99 77.07
CA LEU A 289 42.20 34.17 78.18
C LEU A 289 42.34 33.06 79.22
N ASN A 290 42.51 31.80 78.80
CA ASN A 290 42.71 30.69 79.73
C ASN A 290 44.00 30.84 80.56
N ILE A 291 45.10 31.31 79.94
CA ILE A 291 46.36 31.64 80.65
C ILE A 291 46.14 32.78 81.65
N GLU A 292 45.38 33.82 81.29
CA GLU A 292 45.06 34.94 82.18
C GLU A 292 44.14 34.51 83.34
N VAL A 293 43.21 33.57 83.11
CA VAL A 293 42.36 32.94 84.14
C VAL A 293 43.18 32.06 85.09
N GLU A 294 44.11 31.25 84.57
CA GLU A 294 45.02 30.45 85.40
C GLU A 294 45.94 31.34 86.26
N ALA A 295 46.47 32.42 85.69
CA ALA A 295 47.24 33.42 86.42
C ALA A 295 46.42 34.10 87.53
N LYS A 296 45.16 34.47 87.24
CA LYS A 296 44.22 35.00 88.23
C LYS A 296 43.95 33.99 89.35
N ALA A 297 43.71 32.71 89.03
CA ALA A 297 43.48 31.66 90.02
C ALA A 297 44.72 31.41 90.92
N VAL A 298 45.94 31.58 90.40
CA VAL A 298 47.17 31.54 91.21
C VAL A 298 47.29 32.76 92.13
N LEU A 299 46.89 33.96 91.67
CA LEU A 299 46.84 35.15 92.52
C LEU A 299 45.75 35.06 93.60
N GLU A 300 44.58 34.49 93.29
CA GLU A 300 43.49 34.31 94.24
C GLU A 300 43.85 33.32 95.36
N ARG A 301 44.57 32.24 95.06
CA ARG A 301 45.11 31.35 96.11
C ARG A 301 46.07 32.08 97.05
N LYS A 302 46.99 32.88 96.49
CA LYS A 302 47.93 33.69 97.30
C LYS A 302 47.22 34.76 98.12
N LEU A 303 46.15 35.37 97.58
CA LEU A 303 45.33 36.33 98.31
C LEU A 303 44.60 35.67 99.48
N GLU A 304 44.10 34.44 99.30
CA GLU A 304 43.46 33.67 100.37
C GLU A 304 44.48 33.14 101.40
N GLU A 305 45.70 32.80 100.98
CA GLU A 305 46.83 32.48 101.88
C GLU A 305 47.17 33.68 102.80
N GLU A 306 47.31 34.89 102.24
CA GLU A 306 47.50 36.14 103.00
C GLU A 306 46.28 36.51 103.85
N ARG A 307 45.05 36.31 103.34
CA ARG A 307 43.81 36.59 104.06
C ARG A 307 43.63 35.71 105.30
N ASN A 308 44.27 34.55 105.35
CA ASN A 308 44.27 33.66 106.53
C ASN A 308 45.39 33.99 107.54
N ALA A 309 46.23 34.99 107.29
CA ALA A 309 47.27 35.44 108.23
C ALA A 309 46.74 36.12 109.53
N PRO A 310 45.65 36.90 109.56
CA PRO A 310 45.17 37.58 110.78
C PRO A 310 44.66 36.62 111.87
N ASN A 311 44.17 35.44 111.50
CA ASN A 311 43.52 34.45 112.38
C ASN A 311 44.47 33.74 113.38
N LYS A 312 45.55 34.42 113.81
CA LYS A 312 46.49 33.97 114.84
C LYS A 312 46.79 35.01 115.94
N LEU A 313 46.17 36.19 115.90
CA LEU A 313 46.46 37.28 116.87
C LEU A 313 45.23 37.95 117.53
N GLU A 314 44.00 37.49 117.29
CA GLU A 314 42.77 38.13 117.80
C GLU A 314 41.92 37.25 118.75
N GLU A 315 42.56 36.52 119.67
CA GLU A 315 41.84 35.65 120.63
C GLU A 315 42.34 35.78 122.10
N LYS A 316 42.86 36.95 122.50
CA LYS A 316 43.44 37.14 123.86
C LYS A 316 43.19 38.48 124.57
N ALA A 317 42.31 39.35 124.06
CA ALA A 317 42.29 40.76 124.47
C ALA A 317 40.90 41.41 124.68
N ASN A 318 39.84 40.68 125.04
CA ASN A 318 38.52 41.30 125.28
C ASN A 318 37.62 40.58 126.33
N GLU A 319 38.05 40.54 127.60
CA GLU A 319 37.13 40.20 128.72
C GLU A 319 37.49 40.89 130.06
N LYS A 320 37.68 42.22 130.05
CA LYS A 320 37.72 43.04 131.28
C LYS A 320 37.08 44.43 131.06
N LEU A 321 36.68 45.07 132.15
CA LEU A 321 36.11 46.43 132.24
C LEU A 321 34.72 46.62 131.55
N LYS A 322 33.74 45.81 131.98
CA LYS A 322 32.31 46.19 131.93
C LYS A 322 31.71 46.37 133.34
N VAL A 323 32.54 46.74 134.32
CA VAL A 323 32.16 46.99 135.72
C VAL A 323 33.03 48.12 136.28
N GLU A 324 32.56 49.36 136.15
CA GLU A 324 32.82 50.52 137.05
C GLU A 324 32.06 51.77 136.55
N TYR A 325 30.73 51.63 136.44
CA TYR A 325 29.83 52.74 136.72
C TYR A 325 29.55 52.75 138.24
N GLU A 326 28.89 53.81 138.73
CA GLU A 326 28.29 53.88 140.08
C GLU A 326 29.24 54.17 141.26
N ALA A 327 29.99 55.28 141.17
CA ALA A 327 30.46 56.04 142.33
C ALA A 327 29.76 57.41 142.34
N ASN A 328 28.84 57.64 143.28
CA ASN A 328 27.82 58.68 143.18
C ASN A 328 27.99 59.81 144.22
N SER A 329 27.71 61.05 143.80
CA SER A 329 27.29 62.19 144.64
C SER A 329 28.35 62.82 145.60
N ILE A 330 27.86 63.75 146.42
CA ILE A 330 28.47 64.42 147.57
C ILE A 330 29.42 65.60 147.25
N LEU A 331 28.85 66.81 147.19
CA LEU A 331 29.21 68.06 147.91
C LEU A 331 28.63 69.28 147.16
N LEU A 332 28.01 70.29 147.78
CA LEU A 332 27.32 70.36 149.08
C LEU A 332 26.34 71.54 149.06
N LYS A 333 25.10 71.36 149.55
CA LYS A 333 24.24 72.49 149.94
C LYS A 333 24.41 72.75 151.44
N HIS A 334 24.99 73.89 151.82
CA HIS A 334 24.56 74.76 152.94
C HIS A 334 25.64 75.82 153.23
N GLU A 335 25.24 77.08 153.37
CA GLU A 335 25.32 77.78 154.68
C GLU A 335 24.40 79.02 154.69
N ILE A 336 23.11 78.81 154.95
CA ILE A 336 22.18 79.88 155.30
C ILE A 336 22.22 80.08 156.82
N THR A 337 23.04 81.04 157.30
CA THR A 337 22.92 81.63 158.66
C THR A 337 23.60 83.01 158.75
N GLY A 338 23.26 83.93 157.84
CA GLY A 338 24.04 85.14 157.55
C GLY A 338 23.38 86.51 157.74
N LYS A 339 22.41 86.66 158.66
CA LYS A 339 21.74 87.95 159.03
C LYS A 339 21.02 88.63 157.86
N THR A 340 19.73 88.38 157.62
CA THR A 340 18.57 88.93 158.37
C THR A 340 18.49 90.46 158.45
N GLU A 341 19.43 91.23 157.88
CA GLU A 341 19.40 92.70 157.80
C GLU A 341 19.45 93.23 156.35
N ALA A 342 19.81 92.38 155.37
CA ALA A 342 19.70 92.69 153.94
C ALA A 342 18.27 92.53 153.35
N LEU A 343 17.31 92.11 154.18
CA LEU A 343 16.00 91.61 153.74
C LEU A 343 15.11 92.68 153.08
N ASP A 344 15.29 93.95 153.48
CA ASP A 344 14.60 95.12 152.90
C ASP A 344 15.25 95.68 151.62
N LYS A 345 16.42 95.18 151.19
CA LYS A 345 16.88 95.33 149.80
C LYS A 345 16.35 94.19 148.94
N LEU A 346 16.42 92.96 149.48
CA LEU A 346 16.01 91.75 148.77
C LEU A 346 14.55 91.81 148.30
N THR A 347 13.61 92.39 149.05
CA THR A 347 12.21 92.53 148.59
C THR A 347 12.05 93.37 147.32
N ARG A 348 12.81 94.46 147.14
CA ARG A 348 12.76 95.26 145.89
C ARG A 348 13.51 94.59 144.73
N GLU A 349 14.47 93.73 145.04
CA GLU A 349 15.22 92.97 144.05
C GLU A 349 14.44 91.73 143.59
N ASN A 350 13.72 91.06 144.50
CA ASN A 350 12.83 89.94 144.25
C ASN A 350 11.59 90.37 143.45
N GLN A 351 11.09 91.60 143.63
CA GLN A 351 10.07 92.19 142.75
C GLN A 351 10.56 92.25 141.29
N LYS A 352 11.78 92.78 141.07
CA LYS A 352 12.40 92.87 139.73
C LYS A 352 12.74 91.49 139.16
N GLN A 353 13.26 90.58 139.97
CA GLN A 353 13.54 89.21 139.55
C GLN A 353 12.25 88.48 139.17
N GLY A 354 11.16 88.68 139.92
CA GLY A 354 9.84 88.15 139.60
C GLY A 354 9.28 88.66 138.27
N ASP A 355 9.60 89.89 137.86
CA ASP A 355 9.24 90.40 136.54
C ASP A 355 10.15 89.84 135.43
N THR A 356 11.47 89.73 135.65
CA THR A 356 12.37 89.06 134.68
C THR A 356 12.10 87.55 134.54
N VAL A 357 11.57 86.88 135.58
CA VAL A 357 11.16 85.48 135.52
C VAL A 357 9.88 85.31 134.71
N LYS A 358 8.93 86.26 134.79
CA LYS A 358 7.78 86.28 133.86
C LYS A 358 8.23 86.51 132.42
N GLU A 359 9.19 87.42 132.21
CA GLU A 359 9.72 87.73 130.87
C GLU A 359 10.47 86.53 130.27
N LEU A 360 11.28 85.82 131.06
CA LEU A 360 11.90 84.56 130.63
C LEU A 360 10.89 83.41 130.45
N GLN A 361 9.84 83.34 131.27
CA GLN A 361 8.76 82.36 131.10
C GLN A 361 7.94 82.66 129.85
N GLN A 362 7.71 83.93 129.52
CA GLN A 362 7.09 84.37 128.28
C GLN A 362 7.97 83.96 127.10
N GLN A 363 9.26 84.32 127.10
CA GLN A 363 10.21 83.94 126.05
C GLN A 363 10.33 82.41 125.89
N LEU A 364 10.26 81.63 126.98
CA LEU A 364 10.24 80.16 126.92
C LEU A 364 8.94 79.63 126.31
N ASN A 365 7.79 80.22 126.63
CA ASN A 365 6.50 79.86 126.04
C ASN A 365 6.44 80.23 124.55
N ASP A 366 6.93 81.42 124.17
CA ASP A 366 7.02 81.89 122.78
C ASP A 366 7.99 81.00 121.96
N LEU A 367 9.12 80.60 122.56
CA LEU A 367 10.07 79.67 121.95
C LEU A 367 9.49 78.24 121.81
N ASN A 368 8.73 77.77 122.80
CA ASN A 368 8.02 76.50 122.71
C ASN A 368 6.94 76.54 121.62
N SER A 369 6.17 77.62 121.52
CA SER A 369 5.19 77.83 120.44
C SER A 369 5.88 77.74 119.07
N THR A 370 6.92 78.53 118.84
CA THR A 370 7.66 78.51 117.56
C THR A 370 8.35 77.18 117.26
N HIS A 371 8.70 76.39 118.28
CA HIS A 371 9.18 75.02 118.09
C HIS A 371 8.06 74.02 117.77
N GLU A 372 6.86 74.22 118.32
CA GLU A 372 5.65 73.44 118.01
C GLU A 372 5.15 73.76 116.59
N ASP A 373 5.10 75.04 116.21
CA ASP A 373 4.84 75.52 114.84
C ASP A 373 5.79 74.87 113.82
N VAL A 374 7.11 74.88 114.09
CA VAL A 374 8.13 74.28 113.21
C VAL A 374 8.02 72.75 113.17
N LEU A 375 7.57 72.09 114.24
CA LEU A 375 7.28 70.65 114.21
C LEU A 375 6.04 70.33 113.38
N GLU A 376 4.98 71.15 113.42
CA GLU A 376 3.82 71.01 112.54
C GLU A 376 4.20 71.24 111.08
N GLU A 377 4.99 72.29 110.77
CA GLU A 377 5.52 72.51 109.41
C GLU A 377 6.35 71.32 108.91
N LEU A 378 7.25 70.77 109.73
CA LEU A 378 8.10 69.63 109.35
C LEU A 378 7.25 68.37 109.11
N ASN A 379 6.25 68.11 109.95
CA ASN A 379 5.33 67.00 109.76
C ASN A 379 4.48 67.18 108.49
N ALA A 380 3.93 68.37 108.24
CA ALA A 380 3.19 68.67 107.01
C ALA A 380 4.05 68.51 105.74
N LEU A 381 5.31 68.97 105.79
CA LEU A 381 6.26 68.79 104.68
C LEU A 381 6.61 67.31 104.45
N ARG A 382 6.66 66.52 105.52
CA ARG A 382 6.89 65.07 105.46
C ARG A 382 5.69 64.29 104.91
N GLU A 383 4.47 64.70 105.25
CA GLU A 383 3.24 64.15 104.65
C GLU A 383 3.16 64.52 103.16
N GLN A 384 3.49 65.75 102.78
CA GLN A 384 3.60 66.16 101.36
C GLN A 384 4.65 65.33 100.60
N HIS A 385 5.82 65.08 101.19
CA HIS A 385 6.85 64.23 100.59
C HIS A 385 6.33 62.79 100.37
N SER A 386 5.73 62.19 101.41
CA SER A 386 5.13 60.84 101.34
C SER A 386 4.03 60.73 100.28
N ALA A 387 3.16 61.74 100.17
CA ALA A 387 2.12 61.81 99.14
C ALA A 387 2.70 61.96 97.72
N LEU A 388 3.78 62.72 97.57
CA LEU A 388 4.47 62.89 96.29
C LEU A 388 5.22 61.62 95.87
N GLU A 389 5.86 60.91 96.80
CA GLU A 389 6.49 59.60 96.58
C GLU A 389 5.45 58.54 96.16
N ALA A 390 4.27 58.52 96.81
CA ALA A 390 3.17 57.64 96.43
C ALA A 390 2.65 57.96 95.01
N SER A 391 2.42 59.24 94.70
CA SER A 391 1.99 59.67 93.36
C SER A 391 3.02 59.31 92.27
N TYR A 392 4.31 59.49 92.55
CA TYR A 392 5.39 59.13 91.63
C TYR A 392 5.49 57.61 91.42
N SER A 393 5.27 56.81 92.48
CA SER A 393 5.19 55.35 92.40
C SER A 393 4.03 54.88 91.51
N ASP A 394 2.85 55.49 91.63
CA ASP A 394 1.68 55.16 90.79
C ASP A 394 1.86 55.62 89.33
N GLU A 395 2.49 56.77 89.09
CA GLU A 395 2.89 57.21 87.75
C GLU A 395 3.89 56.23 87.10
N LEU A 396 4.92 55.81 87.83
CA LEU A 396 5.90 54.84 87.36
C LEU A 396 5.25 53.48 87.04
N LEU A 397 4.32 53.03 87.88
CA LEU A 397 3.55 51.81 87.67
C LEU A 397 2.61 51.93 86.45
N ASN A 398 1.99 53.09 86.20
CA ASN A 398 1.18 53.32 85.00
C ASN A 398 2.03 53.45 83.73
N ALA A 399 3.22 54.06 83.81
CA ALA A 399 4.18 54.08 82.70
C ALA A 399 4.62 52.65 82.33
N ALA A 400 4.88 51.79 83.32
CA ALA A 400 5.19 50.37 83.08
C ALA A 400 4.03 49.60 82.43
N LYS A 401 2.77 49.81 82.87
CA LYS A 401 1.57 49.22 82.24
C LYS A 401 1.41 49.66 80.78
N LEU A 402 1.53 50.97 80.52
CA LEU A 402 1.44 51.53 79.16
C LEU A 402 2.56 51.01 78.25
N HIS A 403 3.78 50.87 78.77
CA HIS A 403 4.89 50.29 78.00
C HIS A 403 4.67 48.79 77.70
N GLY A 404 4.04 48.04 78.62
CA GLY A 404 3.58 46.67 78.37
C GLY A 404 2.54 46.60 77.26
N GLN A 405 1.48 47.40 77.34
CA GLN A 405 0.43 47.49 76.31
C GLN A 405 0.97 47.93 74.95
N LEU A 406 1.94 48.85 74.91
CA LEU A 406 2.58 49.29 73.66
C LEU A 406 3.43 48.18 73.04
N SER A 407 4.13 47.38 73.86
CA SER A 407 4.86 46.19 73.42
C SER A 407 3.91 45.12 72.85
N GLU A 408 2.79 44.87 73.52
CA GLU A 408 1.74 43.95 73.06
C GLU A 408 1.11 44.39 71.74
N LEU A 409 0.76 45.68 71.60
CA LEU A 409 0.27 46.25 70.35
C LEU A 409 1.32 46.19 69.22
N GLN A 410 2.60 46.32 69.53
CA GLN A 410 3.68 46.19 68.56
C GLN A 410 3.85 44.72 68.11
N LEU A 411 3.76 43.76 69.04
CA LEU A 411 3.74 42.33 68.73
C LEU A 411 2.54 41.97 67.84
N LEU A 412 1.33 42.41 68.21
CA LEU A 412 0.11 42.18 67.44
C LEU A 412 0.18 42.77 66.03
N ARG A 413 0.78 43.95 65.86
CA ARG A 413 1.06 44.52 64.52
C ARG A 413 1.98 43.62 63.70
N THR A 414 3.11 43.17 64.26
CA THR A 414 4.02 42.26 63.53
C THR A 414 3.38 40.90 63.22
N GLN A 415 2.52 40.40 64.10
CA GLN A 415 1.76 39.17 63.85
C GLN A 415 0.73 39.36 62.73
N ASN A 416 0.11 40.54 62.63
CA ASN A 416 -0.85 40.85 61.58
C ASN A 416 -0.18 41.01 60.22
N THR A 417 0.95 41.72 60.11
CA THR A 417 1.70 41.83 58.84
C THR A 417 2.19 40.46 58.35
N ILE A 418 2.68 39.60 59.24
CA ILE A 418 3.04 38.21 58.91
C ILE A 418 1.82 37.40 58.43
N ASN A 419 0.62 37.69 58.92
CA ASN A 419 -0.61 37.03 58.45
C ASN A 419 -1.09 37.58 57.10
N GLU A 420 -0.90 38.87 56.82
CA GLU A 420 -1.17 39.49 55.52
C GLU A 420 -0.20 38.97 54.43
N GLU A 421 1.09 38.79 54.76
CA GLU A 421 2.08 38.14 53.89
C GLU A 421 1.72 36.67 53.61
N LYS A 422 1.24 35.92 54.60
CA LYS A 422 0.73 34.55 54.41
C LYS A 422 -0.54 34.51 53.56
N LEU A 423 -1.44 35.47 53.73
CA LEU A 423 -2.68 35.55 52.95
C LEU A 423 -2.39 35.88 51.48
N THR A 424 -1.51 36.86 51.22
CA THR A 424 -1.11 37.23 49.86
C THR A 424 -0.34 36.12 49.14
N THR A 425 0.57 35.42 49.83
CA THR A 425 1.26 34.25 49.26
C THR A 425 0.32 33.06 49.03
N ALA A 426 -0.66 32.82 49.91
CA ALA A 426 -1.69 31.80 49.70
C ALA A 426 -2.59 32.14 48.49
N LEU A 427 -3.03 33.39 48.34
CA LEU A 427 -3.81 33.87 47.20
C LEU A 427 -3.03 33.74 45.88
N ALA A 428 -1.75 34.13 45.86
CA ALA A 428 -0.88 33.93 44.71
C ALA A 428 -0.80 32.45 44.30
N ARG A 429 -0.62 31.54 45.28
CA ARG A 429 -0.60 30.09 45.02
C ARG A 429 -1.94 29.54 44.54
N ILE A 430 -3.07 30.10 44.99
CA ILE A 430 -4.40 29.76 44.46
C ILE A 430 -4.48 30.16 42.98
N THR A 431 -4.11 31.39 42.62
CA THR A 431 -4.16 31.84 41.22
C THR A 431 -3.22 31.08 40.29
N GLU A 432 -2.07 30.61 40.79
CA GLU A 432 -1.16 29.71 40.07
C GLU A 432 -1.81 28.33 39.85
N LEU A 433 -2.46 27.76 40.86
CA LEU A 433 -3.17 26.49 40.76
C LEU A 433 -4.37 26.60 39.80
N GLU A 434 -5.16 27.68 39.85
CA GLU A 434 -6.26 27.96 38.93
C GLU A 434 -5.77 28.07 37.47
N ALA A 435 -4.63 28.71 37.23
CA ALA A 435 -4.00 28.74 35.90
C ALA A 435 -3.62 27.32 35.44
N THR A 436 -2.93 26.54 36.27
CA THR A 436 -2.56 25.16 35.90
C THR A 436 -3.77 24.25 35.71
N LEU A 437 -4.87 24.42 36.46
CA LEU A 437 -6.11 23.67 36.25
C LEU A 437 -6.69 23.97 34.87
N LYS A 438 -6.76 25.25 34.48
CA LYS A 438 -7.27 25.68 33.17
C LYS A 438 -6.42 25.17 32.01
N ASP A 439 -5.09 25.14 32.15
CA ASP A 439 -4.20 24.55 31.14
C ASP A 439 -4.41 23.03 31.01
N ASN A 440 -4.58 22.32 32.13
CA ASN A 440 -4.93 20.89 32.14
C ASN A 440 -6.33 20.63 31.53
N GLU A 441 -7.32 21.49 31.75
CA GLU A 441 -8.64 21.41 31.12
C GLU A 441 -8.54 21.54 29.59
N ALA A 442 -7.75 22.52 29.09
CA ALA A 442 -7.53 22.70 27.66
C ALA A 442 -6.79 21.51 27.00
N ASP A 443 -5.84 20.88 27.71
CA ASP A 443 -5.18 19.66 27.23
C ASP A 443 -6.13 18.44 27.27
N LEU A 444 -7.02 18.34 28.27
CA LEU A 444 -8.06 17.33 28.31
C LEU A 444 -9.08 17.47 27.17
N GLU A 445 -9.49 18.70 26.82
CA GLU A 445 -10.33 18.94 25.64
C GLU A 445 -9.64 18.52 24.34
N GLN A 446 -8.37 18.88 24.15
CA GLN A 446 -7.59 18.43 22.99
C GLN A 446 -7.46 16.90 22.91
N LEU A 447 -7.29 16.22 24.05
CA LEU A 447 -7.25 14.76 24.10
C LEU A 447 -8.61 14.13 23.78
N GLN A 448 -9.73 14.75 24.19
CA GLN A 448 -11.07 14.32 23.79
C GLN A 448 -11.31 14.50 22.28
N GLN A 449 -10.87 15.62 21.69
CA GLN A 449 -10.96 15.86 20.25
C GLN A 449 -10.14 14.81 19.46
N LYS A 450 -8.86 14.60 19.82
CA LYS A 450 -8.01 13.57 19.20
C LYS A 450 -8.59 12.16 19.35
N LYS A 451 -9.21 11.85 20.50
CA LYS A 451 -9.94 10.58 20.71
C LYS A 451 -11.15 10.45 19.77
N GLN A 452 -11.90 11.53 19.55
CA GLN A 452 -13.05 11.54 18.63
C GLN A 452 -12.62 11.38 17.17
N GLU A 453 -11.54 12.04 16.74
CA GLU A 453 -10.92 11.86 15.42
C GLU A 453 -10.49 10.40 15.20
N LEU A 454 -9.74 9.82 16.15
CA LEU A 454 -9.32 8.41 16.09
C LEU A 454 -10.50 7.44 16.03
N LEU A 455 -11.61 7.74 16.72
CA LEU A 455 -12.84 6.95 16.63
C LEU A 455 -13.54 7.09 15.28
N SER A 456 -13.53 8.27 14.64
CA SER A 456 -14.04 8.44 13.27
C SER A 456 -13.21 7.64 12.27
N ILE A 457 -11.88 7.79 12.32
CA ILE A 457 -10.93 7.06 11.46
C ILE A 457 -11.10 5.53 11.65
N ASN A 458 -11.26 5.06 12.90
CA ASN A 458 -11.49 3.65 13.18
C ASN A 458 -12.84 3.14 12.61
N LYS A 459 -13.91 3.95 12.72
CA LYS A 459 -15.22 3.65 12.13
C LYS A 459 -15.14 3.59 10.60
N GLU A 460 -14.53 4.59 9.96
CA GLU A 460 -14.35 4.67 8.51
C GLU A 460 -13.52 3.51 7.96
N MET A 461 -12.45 3.14 8.67
CA MET A 461 -11.64 1.96 8.33
C MET A 461 -12.42 0.66 8.51
N SER A 462 -13.22 0.52 9.58
CA SER A 462 -14.09 -0.65 9.79
C SER A 462 -15.17 -0.77 8.71
N GLU A 463 -15.80 0.35 8.33
CA GLU A 463 -16.74 0.39 7.21
C GLU A 463 -16.07 -0.01 5.88
N LEU A 464 -14.84 0.44 5.63
CA LEU A 464 -14.09 0.08 4.43
C LEU A 464 -13.71 -1.40 4.41
N ILE A 465 -13.30 -1.97 5.55
CA ILE A 465 -13.02 -3.41 5.70
C ILE A 465 -14.27 -4.24 5.38
N VAL A 466 -15.44 -3.87 5.92
CA VAL A 466 -16.71 -4.58 5.64
C VAL A 466 -17.12 -4.46 4.17
N LYS A 467 -16.94 -3.29 3.55
CA LYS A 467 -17.19 -3.08 2.10
C LYS A 467 -16.28 -3.98 1.26
N LEU A 468 -14.97 -3.99 1.53
CA LEU A 468 -14.00 -4.82 0.82
C LEU A 468 -14.24 -6.33 1.03
N GLN A 469 -14.63 -6.77 2.23
CA GLN A 469 -14.99 -8.16 2.49
C GLN A 469 -16.23 -8.61 1.69
N ASN A 470 -17.22 -7.72 1.52
CA ASN A 470 -18.39 -7.97 0.68
C ASN A 470 -18.01 -8.03 -0.81
N ASP A 471 -17.20 -7.09 -1.29
CA ASP A 471 -16.70 -7.08 -2.68
C ASP A 471 -15.86 -8.33 -3.01
N ILE A 472 -15.05 -8.80 -2.06
CA ILE A 472 -14.29 -10.07 -2.16
C ILE A 472 -15.25 -11.26 -2.25
N GLY A 473 -16.20 -11.41 -1.32
CA GLY A 473 -17.17 -12.52 -1.33
C GLY A 473 -18.04 -12.52 -2.59
N LEU A 474 -18.40 -11.35 -3.11
CA LEU A 474 -19.12 -11.19 -4.38
C LEU A 474 -18.25 -11.55 -5.60
N ALA A 475 -16.95 -11.28 -5.56
CA ALA A 475 -16.01 -11.70 -6.59
C ALA A 475 -15.75 -13.22 -6.55
N GLU A 476 -15.60 -13.80 -5.37
CA GLU A 476 -15.46 -15.25 -5.15
C GLU A 476 -16.70 -16.02 -5.65
N ALA A 477 -17.90 -15.58 -5.30
CA ALA A 477 -19.15 -16.19 -5.79
C ALA A 477 -19.27 -16.14 -7.32
N LYS A 478 -18.84 -15.03 -7.95
CA LYS A 478 -18.78 -14.91 -9.42
C LYS A 478 -17.74 -15.83 -10.03
N ALA A 479 -16.56 -15.96 -9.41
CA ALA A 479 -15.50 -16.86 -9.87
C ALA A 479 -15.93 -18.33 -9.80
N GLN A 480 -16.55 -18.75 -8.70
CA GLN A 480 -17.11 -20.09 -8.54
C GLN A 480 -18.22 -20.40 -9.57
N GLY A 481 -19.10 -19.42 -9.85
CA GLY A 481 -20.12 -19.55 -10.89
C GLY A 481 -19.53 -19.74 -12.29
N LEU A 482 -18.54 -18.91 -12.66
CA LEU A 482 -17.83 -19.03 -13.94
C LEU A 482 -17.02 -20.32 -14.04
N GLU A 483 -16.43 -20.82 -12.95
CA GLU A 483 -15.72 -22.10 -12.93
C GLU A 483 -16.68 -23.28 -13.13
N ALA A 484 -17.86 -23.24 -12.50
CA ALA A 484 -18.91 -24.24 -12.71
C ALA A 484 -19.43 -24.25 -14.16
N GLU A 485 -19.68 -23.08 -14.75
CA GLU A 485 -20.05 -22.95 -16.16
C GLU A 485 -18.93 -23.49 -17.07
N ASN A 486 -17.67 -23.10 -16.82
CA ASN A 486 -16.51 -23.57 -17.58
C ASN A 486 -16.34 -25.09 -17.51
N ARG A 487 -16.63 -25.70 -16.36
CA ARG A 487 -16.66 -27.16 -16.17
C ARG A 487 -17.76 -27.85 -16.98
N LEU A 488 -18.96 -27.27 -17.01
CA LEU A 488 -20.07 -27.77 -17.83
C LEU A 488 -19.72 -27.67 -19.33
N LEU A 489 -19.26 -26.52 -19.81
CA LEU A 489 -18.85 -26.30 -21.20
C LEU A 489 -17.71 -27.25 -21.63
N LYS A 490 -16.75 -27.54 -20.73
CA LYS A 490 -15.72 -28.58 -20.96
C LYS A 490 -16.31 -29.98 -21.13
N GLN A 491 -17.30 -30.34 -20.30
CA GLN A 491 -17.99 -31.63 -20.38
C GLN A 491 -18.86 -31.75 -21.64
N GLU A 492 -19.55 -30.68 -22.04
CA GLU A 492 -20.30 -30.62 -23.29
C GLU A 492 -19.38 -30.72 -24.50
N LYS A 493 -18.29 -29.94 -24.55
CA LYS A 493 -17.28 -30.04 -25.62
C LYS A 493 -16.77 -31.48 -25.74
N LEU A 494 -16.39 -32.12 -24.64
CA LEU A 494 -15.92 -33.50 -24.64
C LEU A 494 -17.02 -34.48 -25.11
N SER A 495 -18.29 -34.21 -24.83
CA SER A 495 -19.43 -34.96 -25.39
C SER A 495 -19.57 -34.79 -26.90
N TYR A 496 -19.35 -33.58 -27.44
CA TYR A 496 -19.34 -33.33 -28.88
C TYR A 496 -18.11 -33.91 -29.58
N ASP A 497 -16.90 -33.73 -29.04
CA ASP A 497 -15.66 -34.32 -29.56
C ASP A 497 -15.81 -35.85 -29.68
N ASN A 498 -16.39 -36.52 -28.68
CA ASN A 498 -16.72 -37.95 -28.72
C ASN A 498 -17.79 -38.34 -29.76
N LYS A 499 -18.72 -37.45 -30.12
CA LYS A 499 -19.69 -37.69 -31.20
C LYS A 499 -19.03 -37.52 -32.57
N TYR A 500 -18.20 -36.50 -32.75
CA TYR A 500 -17.44 -36.27 -33.97
C TYR A 500 -16.50 -37.45 -34.28
N ALA A 501 -15.70 -37.89 -33.29
CA ALA A 501 -14.83 -39.05 -33.46
C ALA A 501 -15.61 -40.33 -33.84
N LYS A 502 -16.80 -40.55 -33.27
CA LYS A 502 -17.67 -41.68 -33.66
C LYS A 502 -18.14 -41.56 -35.10
N LEU A 503 -18.67 -40.40 -35.50
CA LEU A 503 -19.12 -40.16 -36.88
C LEU A 503 -17.96 -40.28 -37.90
N GLU A 504 -16.77 -39.82 -37.55
CA GLU A 504 -15.56 -39.96 -38.37
C GLU A 504 -15.15 -41.42 -38.54
N THR A 505 -15.15 -42.23 -37.46
CA THR A 505 -14.90 -43.68 -37.57
C THR A 505 -15.98 -44.42 -38.37
N GLN A 506 -17.25 -44.01 -38.26
CA GLN A 506 -18.35 -44.58 -39.04
C GLN A 506 -18.21 -44.25 -40.54
N LEU A 507 -17.96 -42.99 -40.88
CA LEU A 507 -17.72 -42.54 -42.26
C LEU A 507 -16.49 -43.22 -42.87
N SER A 508 -15.42 -43.42 -42.09
CA SER A 508 -14.23 -44.15 -42.52
C SER A 508 -14.52 -45.64 -42.77
N ALA A 509 -15.36 -46.27 -41.95
CA ALA A 509 -15.78 -47.67 -42.14
C ALA A 509 -16.68 -47.84 -43.38
N GLU A 510 -17.69 -46.97 -43.57
CA GLU A 510 -18.53 -46.98 -44.77
C GLU A 510 -17.70 -46.75 -46.05
N ALA A 511 -16.74 -45.82 -46.01
CA ALA A 511 -15.84 -45.57 -47.13
C ALA A 511 -14.93 -46.77 -47.46
N ALA A 512 -14.51 -47.54 -46.44
CA ALA A 512 -13.77 -48.77 -46.62
C ALA A 512 -14.65 -49.88 -47.24
N GLU A 513 -15.83 -50.14 -46.66
CA GLU A 513 -16.80 -51.13 -47.16
C GLU A 513 -17.19 -50.85 -48.63
N LYS A 514 -17.54 -49.60 -48.96
CA LYS A 514 -17.90 -49.20 -50.32
C LYS A 514 -16.71 -49.27 -51.29
N ASN A 515 -15.48 -49.16 -50.79
CA ASN A 515 -14.29 -49.43 -51.60
C ASN A 515 -14.06 -50.94 -51.83
N GLU A 516 -14.32 -51.79 -50.84
CA GLU A 516 -14.26 -53.25 -50.98
C GLU A 516 -15.35 -53.79 -51.94
N GLU A 517 -16.60 -53.31 -51.82
CA GLU A 517 -17.68 -53.57 -52.80
C GLU A 517 -17.25 -53.21 -54.22
N ARG A 518 -16.67 -52.01 -54.40
CA ARG A 518 -16.18 -51.52 -55.70
C ARG A 518 -15.05 -52.40 -56.26
N LEU A 519 -14.13 -52.86 -55.41
CA LEU A 519 -13.05 -53.77 -55.80
C LEU A 519 -13.58 -55.16 -56.18
N LEU A 520 -14.56 -55.68 -55.44
CA LEU A 520 -15.22 -56.96 -55.73
C LEU A 520 -16.02 -56.89 -57.04
N LEU A 521 -16.76 -55.81 -57.27
CA LEU A 521 -17.50 -55.59 -58.51
C LEU A 521 -16.56 -55.44 -59.72
N ALA A 522 -15.48 -54.67 -59.58
CA ALA A 522 -14.45 -54.53 -60.62
C ALA A 522 -13.78 -55.88 -60.93
N ARG A 523 -13.51 -56.70 -59.92
CA ARG A 523 -12.99 -58.06 -60.07
C ARG A 523 -13.96 -58.94 -60.87
N HIS A 524 -15.22 -59.05 -60.45
CA HIS A 524 -16.23 -59.85 -61.13
C HIS A 524 -16.53 -59.37 -62.55
N LEU A 525 -16.47 -58.06 -62.80
CA LEU A 525 -16.56 -57.50 -64.14
C LEU A 525 -15.36 -57.96 -65.00
N SER A 526 -14.13 -57.89 -64.47
CA SER A 526 -12.94 -58.40 -65.18
C SER A 526 -12.98 -59.91 -65.44
N GLU A 527 -13.55 -60.69 -64.52
CA GLU A 527 -13.74 -62.14 -64.65
C GLU A 527 -14.79 -62.46 -65.73
N LYS A 528 -15.91 -61.73 -65.76
CA LYS A 528 -16.92 -61.84 -66.83
C LYS A 528 -16.41 -61.38 -68.19
N THR A 529 -15.65 -60.29 -68.27
CA THR A 529 -15.05 -59.80 -69.53
C THR A 529 -14.09 -60.84 -70.11
N LYS A 530 -13.17 -61.39 -69.30
CA LYS A 530 -12.27 -62.48 -69.74
C LYS A 530 -13.04 -63.73 -70.20
N LEU A 531 -14.13 -64.08 -69.52
CA LEU A 531 -14.97 -65.22 -69.91
C LEU A 531 -15.68 -64.95 -71.25
N TYR A 532 -16.18 -63.72 -71.47
CA TYR A 532 -16.79 -63.27 -72.71
C TYR A 532 -15.78 -63.23 -73.88
N GLU A 533 -14.57 -62.72 -73.66
CA GLU A 533 -13.47 -62.75 -74.64
C GLU A 533 -13.13 -64.20 -75.03
N LEU A 534 -13.08 -65.12 -74.06
CA LEU A 534 -12.81 -66.53 -74.30
C LEU A 534 -13.95 -67.26 -75.02
N THR A 535 -15.22 -66.97 -74.72
CA THR A 535 -16.36 -67.56 -75.43
C THR A 535 -16.51 -66.97 -76.83
N LYS A 536 -16.27 -65.67 -77.00
CA LYS A 536 -16.21 -65.03 -78.32
C LYS A 536 -15.11 -65.64 -79.19
N ALA A 537 -13.87 -65.75 -78.69
CA ALA A 537 -12.78 -66.37 -79.45
C ALA A 537 -13.07 -67.84 -79.84
N LYS A 538 -13.82 -68.59 -79.00
CA LYS A 538 -14.31 -69.92 -79.36
C LYS A 538 -15.40 -69.89 -80.43
N LEU A 539 -16.33 -68.94 -80.38
CA LEU A 539 -17.35 -68.74 -81.40
C LEU A 539 -16.73 -68.35 -82.75
N ASP A 540 -15.81 -67.39 -82.75
CA ASP A 540 -15.09 -66.92 -83.94
C ASP A 540 -14.31 -68.10 -84.61
N ASN A 541 -13.66 -68.96 -83.82
CA ASN A 541 -13.01 -70.18 -84.31
C ASN A 541 -14.01 -71.19 -84.90
N ILE A 542 -15.11 -71.49 -84.20
CA ILE A 542 -16.15 -72.42 -84.68
C ILE A 542 -16.82 -71.90 -85.96
N GLN A 543 -17.03 -70.59 -86.07
CA GLN A 543 -17.53 -69.97 -87.29
C GLN A 543 -16.52 -70.11 -88.44
N GLY A 544 -15.22 -69.86 -88.19
CA GLY A 544 -14.17 -70.09 -89.19
C GLY A 544 -14.07 -71.54 -89.66
N ASP A 545 -14.19 -72.52 -88.75
CA ASP A 545 -14.25 -73.94 -89.08
C ASP A 545 -15.54 -74.31 -89.85
N TYR A 546 -16.67 -73.70 -89.52
CA TYR A 546 -17.93 -73.87 -90.24
C TYR A 546 -17.87 -73.29 -91.66
N GLU A 547 -17.36 -72.08 -91.83
CA GLU A 547 -17.13 -71.47 -93.15
C GLU A 547 -16.13 -72.28 -93.97
N ALA A 548 -15.03 -72.75 -93.36
CA ALA A 548 -14.06 -73.61 -94.02
C ALA A 548 -14.63 -74.98 -94.42
N THR A 549 -15.50 -75.59 -93.61
CA THR A 549 -16.18 -76.85 -93.97
C THR A 549 -17.28 -76.63 -95.01
N GLN A 550 -18.04 -75.53 -94.93
CA GLN A 550 -18.97 -75.11 -95.98
C GLN A 550 -18.25 -74.89 -97.33
N HIS A 551 -17.09 -74.23 -97.34
CA HIS A 551 -16.26 -74.05 -98.53
C HIS A 551 -15.70 -75.39 -99.07
N LYS A 552 -15.27 -76.31 -98.19
CA LYS A 552 -14.86 -77.67 -98.59
C LYS A 552 -16.03 -78.42 -99.24
N HIS A 553 -17.21 -78.45 -98.60
CA HIS A 553 -18.39 -79.11 -99.15
C HIS A 553 -18.85 -78.47 -100.47
N ALA A 554 -18.88 -77.15 -100.57
CA ALA A 554 -19.19 -76.44 -101.82
C ALA A 554 -18.17 -76.73 -102.94
N THR A 555 -16.91 -76.99 -102.60
CA THR A 555 -15.88 -77.40 -103.56
C THR A 555 -16.10 -78.85 -104.02
N VAL A 556 -16.34 -79.77 -103.09
CA VAL A 556 -16.68 -81.18 -103.39
C VAL A 556 -17.95 -81.27 -104.25
N VAL A 557 -18.99 -80.49 -103.95
CA VAL A 557 -20.22 -80.41 -104.78
C VAL A 557 -19.90 -79.89 -106.19
N LYS A 558 -19.06 -78.85 -106.33
CA LYS A 558 -18.58 -78.38 -107.65
C LYS A 558 -17.74 -79.41 -108.40
N GLU A 559 -17.12 -80.37 -107.70
CA GLU A 559 -16.33 -81.44 -108.30
C GLU A 559 -17.19 -82.62 -108.76
N LEU A 560 -18.10 -83.07 -107.90
CA LEU A 560 -19.14 -84.03 -108.28
C LEU A 560 -20.01 -83.51 -109.43
N GLN A 561 -20.32 -82.20 -109.47
CA GLN A 561 -20.99 -81.57 -110.63
C GLN A 561 -20.12 -81.60 -111.89
N ARG A 562 -18.81 -81.30 -111.80
CA ARG A 562 -17.87 -81.41 -112.93
C ARG A 562 -17.76 -82.86 -113.44
N GLU A 563 -17.77 -83.85 -112.55
CA GLU A 563 -17.72 -85.27 -112.93
C GLU A 563 -19.03 -85.75 -113.56
N LEU A 564 -20.19 -85.40 -112.99
CA LEU A 564 -21.49 -85.64 -113.61
C LEU A 564 -21.59 -84.96 -115.00
N GLN A 565 -20.95 -83.80 -115.21
CA GLN A 565 -20.84 -83.19 -116.54
C GLN A 565 -19.89 -83.93 -117.50
N LYS A 566 -18.79 -84.53 -117.01
CA LYS A 566 -17.96 -85.43 -117.83
C LYS A 566 -18.77 -86.64 -118.30
N TYR A 567 -19.49 -87.31 -117.40
CA TYR A 567 -20.35 -88.45 -117.75
C TYR A 567 -21.50 -88.04 -118.70
N LYS A 568 -22.13 -86.88 -118.49
CA LYS A 568 -23.16 -86.34 -119.42
C LYS A 568 -22.61 -85.96 -120.81
N LYS A 569 -21.29 -85.75 -120.98
CA LYS A 569 -20.66 -85.53 -122.29
C LYS A 569 -20.10 -86.79 -122.96
N GLY A 570 -20.29 -87.98 -122.36
CA GLY A 570 -19.71 -89.23 -122.84
C GLY A 570 -20.59 -90.08 -123.79
N ILE A 571 -21.82 -89.66 -124.08
CA ILE A 571 -22.86 -90.54 -124.66
C ILE A 571 -23.46 -90.02 -125.99
N ALA A 572 -23.25 -88.75 -126.34
CA ALA A 572 -23.60 -88.16 -127.65
C ALA A 572 -22.65 -86.96 -127.95
N ASP A 573 -22.17 -86.71 -129.17
CA ASP A 573 -22.40 -87.41 -130.45
C ASP A 573 -21.18 -87.32 -131.40
N ALA A 574 -21.28 -87.84 -132.62
CA ALA A 574 -20.16 -88.12 -133.52
C ALA A 574 -19.50 -86.94 -134.30
N LYS A 575 -18.30 -87.25 -134.84
CA LYS A 575 -17.42 -86.50 -135.79
C LYS A 575 -18.08 -86.14 -137.16
N PRO A 576 -17.43 -85.41 -138.13
CA PRO A 576 -16.06 -84.84 -138.18
C PRO A 576 -15.92 -83.38 -138.72
N GLN A 577 -14.67 -82.87 -138.74
CA GLN A 577 -14.14 -81.75 -139.58
C GLN A 577 -14.72 -80.33 -139.33
N THR A 578 -13.96 -79.23 -139.27
CA THR A 578 -12.52 -78.92 -139.55
C THR A 578 -12.12 -77.69 -138.67
N SER A 579 -10.90 -77.10 -138.63
CA SER A 579 -9.61 -77.23 -139.33
C SER A 579 -8.46 -76.54 -138.55
N ILE A 580 -7.21 -76.93 -138.84
CA ILE A 580 -5.99 -76.10 -139.02
C ILE A 580 -5.94 -74.79 -138.19
N ASN A 581 -5.01 -74.62 -137.23
CA ASN A 581 -3.61 -74.32 -137.54
C ASN A 581 -2.58 -74.62 -136.40
N TYR A 582 -1.30 -74.26 -136.64
CA TYR A 582 -0.10 -74.69 -135.91
C TYR A 582 0.20 -74.04 -134.54
N CYS A 583 1.05 -74.74 -133.77
CA CYS A 583 1.80 -74.23 -132.63
C CYS A 583 2.96 -73.31 -133.07
N SER A 584 3.23 -72.23 -132.33
CA SER A 584 4.58 -71.65 -132.23
C SER A 584 4.81 -70.81 -130.96
N ASN A 585 6.10 -70.64 -130.67
CA ASN A 585 6.76 -70.01 -129.53
C ASN A 585 6.27 -68.61 -129.08
N CYS A 586 6.28 -68.43 -127.75
CA CYS A 586 7.02 -67.42 -126.95
C CYS A 586 6.93 -65.90 -127.21
N GLN A 587 7.26 -65.19 -126.11
CA GLN A 587 8.24 -64.07 -126.06
C GLN A 587 7.74 -62.61 -125.92
N GLN A 588 7.72 -62.17 -124.65
CA GLN A 588 8.15 -60.84 -124.15
C GLN A 588 7.36 -59.56 -124.50
N ALA A 589 7.65 -58.51 -123.69
CA ALA A 589 7.62 -57.08 -124.03
C ALA A 589 6.24 -56.39 -124.11
N LEU A 590 6.05 -55.13 -123.67
CA LEU A 590 6.93 -54.21 -122.91
C LEU A 590 6.12 -53.09 -122.22
N ASN A 591 6.61 -52.57 -121.08
CA ASN A 591 6.26 -51.26 -120.44
C ASN A 591 4.78 -51.02 -120.06
N GLY A 592 4.40 -50.11 -119.16
CA GLY A 592 5.08 -49.10 -118.32
C GLY A 592 4.01 -48.06 -117.88
N CYS A 593 4.12 -47.18 -116.88
CA CYS A 593 5.16 -46.77 -115.93
C CYS A 593 4.44 -46.18 -114.67
N VAL A 594 4.90 -46.31 -113.40
CA VAL A 594 5.95 -45.52 -112.67
C VAL A 594 5.51 -44.07 -112.37
N GLN A 595 5.85 -43.34 -111.27
CA GLN A 595 6.83 -43.36 -110.14
C GLN A 595 6.10 -42.90 -108.84
N GLU A 596 6.55 -43.01 -107.57
CA GLU A 596 7.70 -43.68 -106.92
C GLU A 596 7.25 -44.36 -105.58
N GLN A 597 7.69 -44.12 -104.32
CA GLN A 597 8.69 -43.25 -103.64
C GLN A 597 9.38 -43.98 -102.45
N ARG A 598 9.98 -43.23 -101.51
CA ARG A 598 10.87 -43.65 -100.39
C ARG A 598 10.57 -42.77 -99.13
N SER A 599 11.10 -42.95 -97.90
CA SER A 599 12.25 -43.73 -97.39
C SER A 599 12.17 -44.00 -95.86
N LEU A 600 12.65 -45.18 -95.41
CA LEU A 600 13.74 -45.47 -94.41
C LEU A 600 14.13 -44.47 -93.27
N PRO A 601 14.83 -44.87 -92.15
CA PRO A 601 15.32 -46.22 -91.73
C PRO A 601 15.31 -46.59 -90.20
N GLN A 602 15.26 -47.91 -89.90
CA GLN A 602 15.96 -48.64 -88.78
C GLN A 602 15.66 -48.26 -87.28
N ARG A 603 16.05 -49.03 -86.24
CA ARG A 603 16.89 -50.26 -86.10
C ARG A 603 16.44 -51.15 -84.91
N SER A 604 17.00 -52.37 -84.82
CA SER A 604 16.77 -53.35 -83.74
C SER A 604 18.00 -53.56 -82.84
N HIS A 605 17.81 -54.09 -81.61
CA HIS A 605 18.45 -55.30 -81.03
C HIS A 605 18.55 -55.27 -79.48
N SER A 606 18.70 -56.45 -78.87
CA SER A 606 18.61 -56.73 -77.43
C SER A 606 19.95 -57.15 -76.79
N ARG A 607 20.07 -57.04 -75.45
CA ARG A 607 20.99 -57.85 -74.61
C ARG A 607 20.66 -57.76 -73.11
N SER A 608 21.45 -58.42 -72.26
CA SER A 608 21.08 -58.83 -70.88
C SER A 608 22.24 -58.69 -69.86
N SER A 609 21.93 -59.07 -68.61
CA SER A 609 22.79 -59.51 -67.48
C SER A 609 23.62 -58.50 -66.65
N SER A 610 23.31 -58.53 -65.33
CA SER A 610 24.21 -58.54 -64.15
C SER A 610 25.20 -57.41 -63.88
N GLN A 611 25.03 -56.72 -62.73
CA GLN A 611 25.77 -57.01 -61.48
C GLN A 611 25.10 -56.26 -60.30
N GLY A 612 25.58 -56.44 -59.06
CA GLY A 612 25.12 -55.66 -57.92
C GLY A 612 26.14 -55.66 -56.77
N SER A 613 26.11 -54.63 -55.92
CA SER A 613 26.81 -54.63 -54.63
C SER A 613 26.17 -53.66 -53.62
N LEU A 614 25.83 -54.24 -52.47
CA LEU A 614 25.84 -53.77 -51.09
C LEU A 614 26.11 -52.28 -50.72
N GLN A 615 25.35 -51.88 -49.67
CA GLN A 615 25.75 -51.14 -48.45
C GLN A 615 25.58 -49.60 -48.32
N ASN A 616 25.17 -49.27 -47.09
CA ASN A 616 25.11 -47.98 -46.36
C ASN A 616 24.22 -46.84 -46.92
N GLY A 617 23.38 -46.18 -46.10
CA GLY A 617 22.99 -46.46 -44.70
C GLY A 617 22.50 -45.23 -43.92
N SER A 618 21.49 -45.41 -43.04
CA SER A 618 20.87 -44.36 -42.19
C SER A 618 20.05 -43.31 -42.98
N ARG A 619 19.00 -42.64 -42.46
CA ARG A 619 18.63 -42.34 -41.05
C ARG A 619 17.11 -42.38 -40.77
N CYS A 620 16.73 -43.17 -39.77
CA CYS A 620 16.02 -42.71 -38.55
C CYS A 620 16.97 -43.08 -37.37
N PRO A 621 16.91 -42.52 -36.13
CA PRO A 621 15.81 -41.88 -35.36
C PRO A 621 15.88 -40.33 -35.35
N SER A 622 14.87 -39.54 -34.95
CA SER A 622 14.16 -39.30 -33.66
C SER A 622 14.86 -38.29 -32.71
N GLU A 623 14.05 -37.71 -31.80
CA GLU A 623 14.43 -36.86 -30.64
C GLU A 623 14.88 -35.40 -30.98
N SER A 624 14.54 -34.36 -30.19
CA SER A 624 13.72 -34.27 -28.97
C SER A 624 13.13 -32.85 -28.75
N SER A 625 12.10 -32.77 -27.90
CA SER A 625 11.80 -31.68 -26.94
C SER A 625 11.47 -30.24 -27.40
N GLU A 626 10.33 -29.77 -26.84
CA GLU A 626 10.15 -28.46 -26.16
C GLU A 626 10.25 -27.15 -26.95
N SER A 627 9.62 -26.04 -26.54
CA SER A 627 8.33 -25.83 -25.85
C SER A 627 7.92 -24.34 -26.00
N GLU A 628 6.75 -23.96 -25.50
CA GLU A 628 6.29 -22.58 -25.19
C GLU A 628 6.38 -21.51 -26.32
N THR A 629 5.27 -21.02 -26.90
CA THR A 629 4.28 -20.10 -26.31
C THR A 629 4.83 -18.78 -25.73
N VAL A 630 4.98 -17.77 -26.58
CA VAL A 630 4.60 -16.39 -26.25
C VAL A 630 4.04 -15.69 -27.51
N ALA A 631 3.14 -14.72 -27.31
CA ALA A 631 2.32 -14.13 -28.37
C ALA A 631 2.59 -12.62 -28.56
N SER A 632 1.99 -12.08 -29.62
CA SER A 632 1.83 -10.64 -29.94
C SER A 632 2.97 -9.94 -30.72
N SER A 633 2.71 -8.98 -31.63
CA SER A 633 1.50 -8.71 -32.44
C SER A 633 1.76 -7.68 -33.57
N VAL A 634 0.89 -7.68 -34.60
CA VAL A 634 0.44 -6.49 -35.39
C VAL A 634 1.40 -5.84 -36.43
N THR A 635 1.19 -6.26 -37.70
CA THR A 635 1.10 -5.49 -38.98
C THR A 635 2.18 -4.50 -39.45
N ALA A 636 2.65 -4.71 -40.69
CA ALA A 636 2.72 -3.67 -41.75
C ALA A 636 2.80 -4.29 -43.18
N VAL A 637 1.78 -4.03 -44.01
CA VAL A 637 1.56 -4.37 -45.44
C VAL A 637 0.62 -3.24 -45.95
N PRO A 638 0.66 -2.67 -47.20
CA PRO A 638 0.90 -3.26 -48.53
C PRO A 638 1.88 -2.41 -49.42
N PRO A 639 1.96 -2.55 -50.77
CA PRO A 639 1.37 -3.53 -51.69
C PRO A 639 2.39 -4.25 -52.62
N THR A 640 1.90 -5.26 -53.35
CA THR A 640 2.60 -5.88 -54.50
C THR A 640 1.60 -6.25 -55.61
N PRO A 641 1.82 -5.85 -56.88
CA PRO A 641 1.30 -6.58 -58.04
C PRO A 641 2.13 -7.87 -58.27
N GLN A 642 1.56 -8.84 -58.96
CA GLN A 642 2.19 -10.15 -59.19
C GLN A 642 3.01 -10.20 -60.50
N GLN A 643 4.24 -10.71 -60.41
CA GLN A 643 4.95 -11.61 -61.35
C GLN A 643 6.46 -11.31 -61.36
N GLU A 644 7.28 -12.27 -60.92
CA GLU A 644 8.40 -12.80 -61.72
C GLU A 644 9.06 -14.02 -61.04
N LEU A 645 9.87 -14.76 -61.79
CA LEU A 645 10.61 -15.92 -61.32
C LEU A 645 11.86 -15.51 -60.54
N GLN A 646 12.21 -16.29 -59.51
CA GLN A 646 13.59 -16.63 -59.11
C GLN A 646 14.63 -15.48 -59.16
N THR A 647 14.40 -14.37 -58.45
CA THR A 647 15.45 -13.37 -58.21
C THR A 647 15.99 -13.45 -56.78
N VAL A 648 17.32 -13.50 -56.65
CA VAL A 648 17.99 -13.37 -55.34
C VAL A 648 17.75 -11.95 -54.82
N PRO A 649 17.30 -11.76 -53.56
CA PRO A 649 17.07 -10.42 -53.01
C PRO A 649 18.30 -9.53 -53.18
N SER A 650 18.12 -8.34 -53.76
CA SER A 650 19.27 -7.51 -54.16
C SER A 650 20.15 -7.17 -52.96
N LYS A 651 21.47 -7.06 -53.18
CA LYS A 651 22.46 -6.79 -52.12
C LYS A 651 22.09 -5.58 -51.25
N LYS A 652 21.43 -4.55 -51.82
CA LYS A 652 20.94 -3.39 -51.07
C LYS A 652 19.84 -3.73 -50.08
N VAL A 653 18.84 -4.53 -50.46
CA VAL A 653 17.73 -4.96 -49.59
C VAL A 653 18.24 -5.87 -48.47
N LEU A 654 19.20 -6.76 -48.76
CA LEU A 654 19.86 -7.58 -47.74
C LEU A 654 20.65 -6.72 -46.75
N VAL A 655 21.46 -5.76 -47.24
CA VAL A 655 22.20 -4.82 -46.37
C VAL A 655 21.25 -3.97 -45.53
N GLU A 656 20.15 -3.47 -46.08
CA GLU A 656 19.17 -2.69 -45.31
C GLU A 656 18.48 -3.55 -44.23
N ARG A 657 18.13 -4.80 -44.55
CA ARG A 657 17.58 -5.74 -43.56
C ARG A 657 18.60 -6.06 -42.46
N ILE A 658 19.87 -6.24 -42.81
CA ILE A 658 20.98 -6.42 -41.86
C ILE A 658 21.12 -5.19 -40.96
N LEU A 659 21.14 -3.97 -41.50
CA LEU A 659 21.24 -2.73 -40.73
C LEU A 659 20.05 -2.55 -39.77
N ARG A 660 18.81 -2.82 -40.21
CA ARG A 660 17.64 -2.78 -39.33
C ARG A 660 17.71 -3.85 -38.22
N LEU A 661 18.21 -5.05 -38.51
CA LEU A 661 18.42 -6.11 -37.50
C LEU A 661 19.56 -5.75 -36.53
N GLN A 662 20.64 -5.15 -37.01
CA GLN A 662 21.73 -4.65 -36.17
C GLN A 662 21.26 -3.52 -35.25
N GLN A 663 20.45 -2.58 -35.75
CA GLN A 663 19.88 -1.50 -34.92
C GLN A 663 18.84 -2.00 -33.91
N ALA A 664 18.03 -3.01 -34.27
CA ALA A 664 17.13 -3.68 -33.33
C ALA A 664 17.91 -4.46 -32.25
N SER A 665 18.95 -5.20 -32.65
CA SER A 665 19.85 -5.92 -31.74
C SER A 665 20.56 -4.97 -30.79
N ALA A 666 21.13 -3.86 -31.28
CA ALA A 666 21.78 -2.85 -30.44
C ALA A 666 20.85 -2.29 -29.35
N ARG A 667 19.61 -1.93 -29.71
CA ARG A 667 18.59 -1.49 -28.73
C ARG A 667 18.20 -2.59 -27.73
N GLN A 668 18.24 -3.85 -28.15
CA GLN A 668 18.02 -4.99 -27.26
C GLN A 668 19.20 -5.18 -26.30
N THR A 669 20.44 -5.01 -26.77
CA THR A 669 21.65 -5.01 -25.93
C THR A 669 21.64 -3.86 -24.93
N GLU A 670 21.38 -2.61 -25.37
CA GLU A 670 21.20 -1.43 -24.49
C GLU A 670 20.14 -1.70 -23.41
N ARG A 671 19.04 -2.37 -23.76
CA ARG A 671 17.97 -2.72 -22.82
C ARG A 671 18.37 -3.83 -21.85
N ILE A 672 19.15 -4.82 -22.29
CA ILE A 672 19.71 -5.87 -21.43
C ILE A 672 20.71 -5.24 -20.44
N GLU A 673 21.68 -4.46 -20.93
CA GLU A 673 22.68 -3.77 -20.12
C GLU A 673 22.04 -2.84 -19.07
N PHE A 674 20.96 -2.12 -19.43
CA PHE A 674 20.19 -1.34 -18.46
C PHE A 674 19.58 -2.21 -17.35
N LEU A 675 18.99 -3.36 -17.71
CA LEU A 675 18.34 -4.26 -16.75
C LEU A 675 19.37 -5.01 -15.87
N GLU A 676 20.52 -5.38 -16.44
CA GLU A 676 21.64 -5.98 -15.71
C GLU A 676 22.23 -4.99 -14.69
N ASN A 677 22.50 -3.74 -15.10
CA ASN A 677 22.95 -2.69 -14.19
C ASN A 677 21.92 -2.38 -13.08
N HIS A 678 20.63 -2.31 -13.41
CA HIS A 678 19.57 -2.13 -12.42
C HIS A 678 19.46 -3.30 -11.44
N THR A 679 19.63 -4.53 -11.93
CA THR A 679 19.64 -5.75 -11.09
C THR A 679 20.86 -5.78 -10.17
N ALA A 680 22.04 -5.42 -10.68
CA ALA A 680 23.26 -5.30 -9.87
C ALA A 680 23.13 -4.23 -8.78
N ALA A 681 22.51 -3.08 -9.09
CA ALA A 681 22.22 -2.04 -8.12
C ALA A 681 21.24 -2.52 -7.02
N LEU A 682 20.16 -3.21 -7.40
CA LEU A 682 19.22 -3.82 -6.44
C LEU A 682 19.92 -4.87 -5.55
N VAL A 683 20.75 -5.74 -6.12
CA VAL A 683 21.53 -6.73 -5.34
C VAL A 683 22.48 -6.04 -4.36
N ALA A 684 23.17 -4.97 -4.78
CA ALA A 684 24.04 -4.20 -3.90
C ALA A 684 23.25 -3.50 -2.76
N GLU A 685 22.06 -2.98 -3.04
CA GLU A 685 21.20 -2.37 -2.03
C GLU A 685 20.61 -3.42 -1.06
N VAL A 686 20.19 -4.59 -1.57
CA VAL A 686 19.77 -5.73 -0.74
C VAL A 686 20.92 -6.19 0.15
N GLN A 687 22.13 -6.37 -0.38
CA GLN A 687 23.31 -6.70 0.44
C GLN A 687 23.63 -5.61 1.49
N LYS A 688 23.45 -4.33 1.16
CA LYS A 688 23.61 -3.22 2.12
C LYS A 688 22.55 -3.27 3.22
N LYS A 689 21.28 -3.52 2.87
CA LYS A 689 20.17 -3.71 3.82
C LYS A 689 20.40 -4.95 4.69
N SER A 690 20.80 -6.09 4.11
CA SER A 690 21.18 -7.29 4.86
C SER A 690 22.35 -7.06 5.81
N LYS A 691 23.38 -6.29 5.43
CA LYS A 691 24.48 -5.91 6.35
C LYS A 691 24.02 -5.00 7.49
N VAL A 692 23.09 -4.07 7.23
CA VAL A 692 22.47 -3.23 8.27
C VAL A 692 21.61 -4.09 9.21
N VAL A 693 20.74 -4.94 8.68
CA VAL A 693 19.94 -5.90 9.47
C VAL A 693 20.83 -6.82 10.28
N GLN A 694 21.89 -7.39 9.69
CA GLN A 694 22.85 -8.25 10.40
C GLN A 694 23.61 -7.49 11.50
N HIS A 695 23.95 -6.21 11.29
CA HIS A 695 24.55 -5.36 12.31
C HIS A 695 23.58 -5.08 13.47
N TYR A 696 22.30 -4.82 13.20
CA TYR A 696 21.28 -4.68 14.25
C TYR A 696 21.00 -6.01 14.96
N LEU A 697 20.88 -7.13 14.23
CA LEU A 697 20.66 -8.45 14.81
C LEU A 697 21.84 -8.90 15.69
N LEU A 698 23.08 -8.60 15.28
CA LEU A 698 24.27 -8.79 16.11
C LEU A 698 24.27 -7.86 17.33
N ARG A 699 23.81 -6.61 17.19
CA ARG A 699 23.70 -5.66 18.30
C ARG A 699 22.66 -6.09 19.35
N ASP A 700 21.53 -6.64 18.93
CA ASP A 700 20.51 -7.17 19.85
C ASP A 700 20.96 -8.50 20.49
N GLN A 701 21.51 -9.43 19.71
CA GLN A 701 22.02 -10.70 20.26
C GLN A 701 23.23 -10.52 21.20
N THR A 702 24.07 -9.50 20.98
CA THR A 702 25.16 -9.14 21.91
C THR A 702 24.73 -8.30 23.11
N ALA A 703 23.50 -7.76 23.12
CA ALA A 703 22.93 -7.14 24.32
C ALA A 703 22.47 -8.19 25.36
N GLY A 704 22.08 -9.39 24.91
CA GLY A 704 21.47 -10.41 25.77
C GLY A 704 22.34 -11.62 26.17
N ALA A 705 23.04 -12.25 25.22
CA ALA A 705 23.39 -13.68 25.38
C ALA A 705 24.89 -14.05 25.41
N LEU A 706 25.77 -13.32 24.73
CA LEU A 706 27.20 -13.69 24.61
C LEU A 706 28.13 -12.48 24.74
N THR A 707 28.78 -12.35 25.89
CA THR A 707 29.95 -11.48 26.00
C THR A 707 31.16 -12.09 25.32
N SER A 708 31.89 -11.28 24.54
CA SER A 708 33.18 -11.67 23.99
C SER A 708 34.17 -12.00 25.11
N SER A 709 35.08 -12.96 24.94
CA SER A 709 36.10 -13.30 25.95
C SER A 709 36.96 -12.11 26.40
N LYS A 710 37.15 -11.09 25.54
CA LYS A 710 37.80 -9.82 25.95
C LYS A 710 36.94 -8.99 26.92
N SER A 711 35.62 -9.03 26.80
CA SER A 711 34.69 -8.40 27.75
C SER A 711 34.70 -9.15 29.09
N ASP A 712 34.72 -10.48 29.07
CA ASP A 712 34.76 -11.27 30.32
C ASP A 712 36.11 -11.15 31.04
N GLN A 713 37.23 -11.01 30.33
CA GLN A 713 38.51 -10.65 30.95
C GLN A 713 38.43 -9.28 31.64
N ASN A 714 37.92 -8.23 30.98
CA ASN A 714 37.70 -6.92 31.62
C ASN A 714 36.71 -6.99 32.81
N LYS A 715 35.64 -7.79 32.73
CA LYS A 715 34.74 -8.05 33.88
C LYS A 715 35.48 -8.71 35.03
N SER A 716 36.36 -9.68 34.75
CA SER A 716 37.16 -10.36 35.79
C SER A 716 38.09 -9.40 36.54
N GLU A 717 38.62 -8.37 35.85
CA GLU A 717 39.41 -7.32 36.50
C GLU A 717 38.53 -6.33 37.28
N LEU A 718 37.38 -5.91 36.74
CA LEU A 718 36.41 -5.09 37.49
C LEU A 718 35.91 -5.78 38.77
N VAL A 719 35.72 -7.09 38.74
CA VAL A 719 35.36 -7.91 39.91
C VAL A 719 36.52 -8.01 40.91
N LYS A 720 37.77 -8.16 40.46
CA LYS A 720 38.97 -8.11 41.33
C LYS A 720 39.10 -6.77 42.08
N TYR A 721 38.65 -5.66 41.48
CA TYR A 721 38.65 -4.33 42.10
C TYR A 721 37.32 -3.95 42.77
N GLY A 722 36.41 -4.91 43.01
CA GLY A 722 35.21 -4.72 43.84
C GLY A 722 34.08 -3.85 43.27
N ASN A 723 34.31 -3.14 42.16
CA ASN A 723 33.39 -2.15 41.59
C ASN A 723 32.24 -2.74 40.74
N GLY A 724 31.80 -3.97 41.05
CA GLY A 724 30.67 -4.62 40.35
C GLY A 724 29.31 -4.16 40.90
N VAL A 725 28.30 -4.04 40.05
CA VAL A 725 26.93 -3.61 40.46
C VAL A 725 26.36 -4.51 41.58
N MET A 726 26.54 -5.83 41.48
CA MET A 726 26.15 -6.77 42.55
C MET A 726 26.92 -6.55 43.86
N ALA A 727 28.20 -6.17 43.79
CA ALA A 727 28.99 -5.87 44.98
C ALA A 727 28.57 -4.55 45.64
N ALA A 728 28.13 -3.55 44.86
CA ALA A 728 27.57 -2.31 45.40
C ALA A 728 26.17 -2.49 46.04
N ILE A 729 25.39 -3.48 45.59
CA ILE A 729 24.04 -3.77 46.12
C ILE A 729 24.10 -4.69 47.35
N TYR A 730 24.91 -5.76 47.32
CA TYR A 730 24.98 -6.75 48.40
C TYR A 730 26.15 -6.55 49.38
N GLY A 731 27.19 -5.80 48.99
CA GLY A 731 28.35 -5.46 49.83
C GLY A 731 28.08 -4.29 50.77
N GLY A 732 27.07 -4.43 51.64
CA GLY A 732 26.58 -3.33 52.48
C GLY A 732 27.61 -2.72 53.43
N VAL A 733 27.91 -1.43 53.23
CA VAL A 733 28.38 -0.44 54.22
C VAL A 733 29.44 -0.95 55.22
N LYS A 734 30.55 -1.50 54.73
CA LYS A 734 31.69 -1.94 55.55
C LYS A 734 33.08 -1.53 55.01
N SER A 735 33.23 -0.25 54.69
CA SER A 735 34.50 0.48 54.77
C SER A 735 34.24 1.98 54.93
N SER A 736 35.19 2.69 55.53
CA SER A 736 35.15 4.16 55.69
C SER A 736 35.30 4.90 54.35
N GLU A 737 34.96 6.18 54.36
CA GLU A 737 35.28 7.21 53.36
C GLU A 737 34.65 7.09 51.95
N HIS A 738 33.58 7.87 51.78
CA HIS A 738 33.25 8.60 50.54
C HIS A 738 33.11 7.82 49.21
N LYS A 739 32.31 6.74 49.20
CA LYS A 739 31.59 6.36 47.97
C LYS A 739 30.20 5.76 48.21
N GLY A 740 29.28 6.60 48.69
CA GLY A 740 27.84 6.31 48.62
C GLY A 740 27.36 6.13 47.17
N MET A 741 26.18 5.53 47.00
CA MET A 741 25.61 5.20 45.68
C MET A 741 25.58 6.44 44.77
N SER A 742 26.38 6.43 43.69
CA SER A 742 26.40 7.51 42.70
C SER A 742 25.06 7.63 42.00
N LEU A 743 24.62 8.85 41.71
CA LEU A 743 23.44 9.12 40.88
C LEU A 743 23.54 8.46 39.51
N GLU A 744 24.74 8.38 38.94
CA GLU A 744 24.99 7.69 37.67
C GLU A 744 24.76 6.17 37.79
N LEU A 745 25.16 5.58 38.93
CA LEU A 745 24.95 4.16 39.22
C LEU A 745 23.49 3.84 39.52
N SER A 746 22.77 4.71 40.25
CA SER A 746 21.34 4.51 40.52
C SER A 746 20.47 4.70 39.27
N LEU A 747 20.86 5.60 38.36
CA LEU A 747 20.25 5.72 37.03
C LEU A 747 20.53 4.49 36.15
N GLU A 748 21.74 3.93 36.15
CA GLU A 748 22.03 2.70 35.39
C GLU A 748 21.33 1.47 35.98
N ILE A 749 21.19 1.38 37.31
CA ILE A 749 20.38 0.34 37.98
C ILE A 749 18.91 0.47 37.60
N ASN A 750 18.31 1.67 37.69
CA ASN A 750 16.92 1.90 37.28
C ASN A 750 16.70 1.54 35.80
N LYS A 751 17.61 1.95 34.91
CA LYS A 751 17.51 1.63 33.47
C LYS A 751 17.58 0.12 33.19
N LYS A 752 18.33 -0.65 33.97
CA LYS A 752 18.39 -2.12 33.86
C LYS A 752 17.16 -2.79 34.48
N LEU A 753 16.65 -2.29 35.60
CA LEU A 753 15.40 -2.77 36.20
C LEU A 753 14.21 -2.51 35.26
N GLN A 754 14.13 -1.32 34.67
CA GLN A 754 13.13 -0.96 33.66
C GLN A 754 13.18 -1.92 32.46
N ALA A 755 14.36 -2.16 31.88
CA ALA A 755 14.49 -3.09 30.75
C ALA A 755 14.05 -4.54 31.09
N VAL A 756 14.31 -5.00 32.32
CA VAL A 756 13.82 -6.31 32.81
C VAL A 756 12.30 -6.28 33.01
N LEU A 757 11.72 -5.16 33.46
CA LEU A 757 10.28 -4.98 33.61
C LEU A 757 9.56 -4.96 32.24
N GLU A 758 10.14 -4.28 31.25
CA GLU A 758 9.66 -4.21 29.87
C GLU A 758 9.69 -5.59 29.18
N ASP A 759 10.81 -6.32 29.29
CA ASP A 759 10.94 -7.71 28.83
C ASP A 759 9.95 -8.66 29.54
N THR A 760 9.75 -8.49 30.85
CA THR A 760 8.77 -9.29 31.62
C THR A 760 7.34 -8.96 31.23
N LEU A 761 7.00 -7.69 30.98
CA LEU A 761 5.68 -7.28 30.49
C LEU A 761 5.41 -7.83 29.09
N LEU A 762 6.38 -7.73 28.17
CA LEU A 762 6.28 -8.27 26.82
C LEU A 762 6.03 -9.78 26.84
N LYS A 763 6.79 -10.53 27.66
CA LYS A 763 6.59 -11.98 27.84
C LYS A 763 5.20 -12.31 28.41
N ASN A 764 4.67 -11.54 29.34
CA ASN A 764 3.32 -11.74 29.86
C ASN A 764 2.23 -11.42 28.82
N ILE A 765 2.42 -10.40 27.98
CA ILE A 765 1.51 -10.09 26.86
C ILE A 765 1.49 -11.27 25.87
N THR A 766 2.65 -11.71 25.40
CA THR A 766 2.74 -12.84 24.46
C THR A 766 2.26 -14.17 25.07
N LEU A 767 2.48 -14.41 26.36
CA LEU A 767 1.89 -15.57 27.04
C LEU A 767 0.35 -15.50 27.07
N LYS A 768 -0.22 -14.31 27.29
CA LYS A 768 -1.67 -14.11 27.25
C LYS A 768 -2.23 -14.32 25.84
N GLU A 769 -1.62 -13.73 24.81
CA GLU A 769 -2.02 -13.92 23.41
C GLU A 769 -2.04 -15.41 23.01
N ASN A 770 -1.01 -16.17 23.40
CA ASN A 770 -0.96 -17.62 23.18
C ASN A 770 -2.07 -18.38 23.95
N LEU A 771 -2.41 -17.92 25.16
CA LEU A 771 -3.47 -18.53 25.98
C LEU A 771 -4.87 -18.23 25.40
N ASP A 772 -5.10 -17.01 24.92
CA ASP A 772 -6.32 -16.61 24.23
C ASP A 772 -6.50 -17.40 22.91
N VAL A 773 -5.43 -17.63 22.15
CA VAL A 773 -5.42 -18.51 20.96
C VAL A 773 -5.72 -19.97 21.32
N LEU A 774 -5.09 -20.52 22.35
CA LEU A 774 -5.38 -21.87 22.84
C LEU A 774 -6.82 -22.00 23.34
N GLY A 775 -7.39 -20.93 23.91
CA GLY A 775 -8.81 -20.84 24.26
C GLY A 775 -9.70 -21.03 23.02
N ILE A 776 -9.44 -20.28 21.95
CA ILE A 776 -10.18 -20.39 20.67
C ILE A 776 -10.04 -21.79 20.05
N GLU A 777 -8.85 -22.40 20.13
CA GLU A 777 -8.59 -23.76 19.65
C GLU A 777 -9.42 -24.81 20.42
N VAL A 778 -9.41 -24.74 21.76
CA VAL A 778 -10.23 -25.60 22.64
C VAL A 778 -11.72 -25.40 22.39
N ASP A 779 -12.16 -24.17 22.14
CA ASP A 779 -13.54 -23.81 21.89
C ASP A 779 -14.03 -24.33 20.51
N ASN A 780 -13.14 -24.32 19.50
CA ASN A 780 -13.37 -24.95 18.19
C ASN A 780 -13.40 -26.48 18.27
N LEU A 781 -12.47 -27.10 18.99
CA LEU A 781 -12.47 -28.55 19.23
C LEU A 781 -13.73 -28.96 20.01
N THR A 782 -14.17 -28.16 20.98
CA THR A 782 -15.42 -28.38 21.73
C THR A 782 -16.66 -28.29 20.83
N ARG A 783 -16.69 -27.34 19.88
CA ARG A 783 -17.73 -27.26 18.85
C ARG A 783 -17.74 -28.48 17.92
N GLN A 784 -16.56 -28.95 17.49
CA GLN A 784 -16.46 -30.17 16.68
C GLN A 784 -16.89 -31.43 17.46
N LEU A 785 -16.54 -31.54 18.75
CA LEU A 785 -16.93 -32.67 19.59
C LEU A 785 -18.46 -32.78 19.71
N ARG A 786 -19.14 -31.67 20.04
CA ARG A 786 -20.62 -31.62 20.07
C ARG A 786 -21.25 -31.90 18.71
N SER A 787 -20.62 -31.46 17.61
CA SER A 787 -21.06 -31.78 16.25
C SER A 787 -20.97 -33.28 15.93
N LEU A 788 -19.92 -33.97 16.41
CA LEU A 788 -19.77 -35.42 16.26
C LEU A 788 -20.71 -36.21 17.18
N GLU A 789 -20.97 -35.71 18.39
CA GLU A 789 -21.99 -36.27 19.29
C GLU A 789 -23.41 -36.09 18.74
N SER A 790 -23.71 -34.98 18.06
CA SER A 790 -24.99 -34.73 17.39
C SER A 790 -25.18 -35.50 16.07
N ASN A 791 -24.16 -36.25 15.61
CA ASN A 791 -24.20 -37.08 14.40
C ASN A 791 -24.15 -38.59 14.73
N LYS A 792 -24.57 -38.96 15.94
CA LYS A 792 -24.78 -40.34 16.41
C LYS A 792 -26.24 -40.57 16.81
#